data_AF-A0AAW3ARG4-F1
#
_entry.id   AF-A0AAW3ARG4-F1
#
_cell.length_a   1.000
_cell.length_b   1.000
_cell.length_c   1.000
_cell.angle_alpha   90.00
_cell.angle_beta   90.00
_cell.angle_gamma   90.00
#
_symmetry.space_group_name_H-M   'P 1'
#
loop_
_entity.id
_entity.type
_entity.pdbx_description
1 polymer ?
#
loop_
_entity_poly.entity_id
_entity_poly.type
_entity_poly.pdbx_seq_one_letter_code
_entity_poly.pdbx_strand_id
1 'polypeptide(L)'
;MRRIRAFPPGVCGADSSRSTSAALRCGALYIHRHHSADRSYSQEIQDRQNAFRWSAHHVFRPHQHFTYDPTSWSRVLEEKVKRPRTLSLLERVKMTAEHVAERAGNAAALDEVIQGRKLEAQPLEESASAMGVPGFLFAATGTSTSSHAAADSASSSAVSNEWSAVSLQELVGEVQRLQCLLQSPRYAGNASLRQRARLDADFCATLLQLYERLRDAQLDTTVTPDACAFGWFLLTHNLEPLLRTVASARQQKLTSDLSEGSDEAAAVRDVFVSLRAVVLQPMVEGRRFFTAATSGELSLEALIELLSIATAPFVRRCAERFSEDGVLASKTFLHYVACISAAARQRAHSVTADPDAVEDSAVQEWLDPPHLAAWATSLRRLQAHEVPFLSTLSDLELQVEHAAEYVTQLLKTITDLTPGGRVTASLSRPRPTPQESSSQVQRNVPPKPICLDATAAPHGVQIPPTESGDAGYILVAATAVLHLAHTAAATNMVRKESARRIVYASLRMLTHTPNYDLCPDEVIAWACEVLDAEHLMRVDDLRRTVPGDGGSGKAGLRFLLLLSRLSYGSVVHRTALGRMALRLCRWPEPAYACGEEILEWRRLRGVVMRGVLCVLQVPDLEAAAAQLGSEETVTWLETLAFGEYNGVIPMALWRDAALSLFPQLRYHLEGSTAAPFPSPRESSSASCCRPREAKALCSLCSRYVAREETGILAPTNLHSIFTARCIAECLAAVLSNPTLPDTLLRSADAWDGLCASLPESVKMVATCMREVVRREVSPSEVLSF
;
A
#
# COMPACT_ATOMS: atom_id res chain seq x y z
N MET A 1 14.29 22.64 -42.99
CA MET A 1 15.50 22.68 -43.85
C MET A 1 16.30 21.40 -43.65
N ARG A 2 16.27 20.47 -44.62
CA ARG A 2 17.30 19.44 -44.82
C ARG A 2 17.52 19.29 -46.33
N ARG A 3 18.80 19.31 -46.70
CA ARG A 3 19.37 19.56 -48.03
C ARG A 3 19.05 18.46 -49.03
N ILE A 4 18.60 18.85 -50.23
CA ILE A 4 18.64 18.04 -51.44
C ILE A 4 20.10 18.07 -51.96
N ARG A 5 20.75 16.91 -52.04
CA ARG A 5 22.03 16.77 -52.75
C ARG A 5 21.75 16.70 -54.25
N ALA A 6 22.31 17.67 -54.97
CA ALA A 6 22.42 17.65 -56.41
C ALA A 6 23.43 16.57 -56.85
N PHE A 7 23.10 15.84 -57.91
CA PHE A 7 24.07 15.13 -58.76
C PHE A 7 24.09 15.82 -60.14
N PRO A 8 25.27 15.98 -60.78
CA PRO A 8 25.42 16.73 -62.02
C PRO A 8 25.09 15.86 -63.26
N PRO A 9 24.86 16.48 -64.43
CA PRO A 9 24.43 15.79 -65.65
C PRO A 9 25.60 15.41 -66.57
N GLY A 10 25.41 14.34 -67.34
CA GLY A 10 26.16 14.04 -68.56
C GLY A 10 26.56 12.57 -68.71
N VAL A 11 26.60 11.93 -69.88
CA VAL A 11 26.25 12.25 -71.28
C VAL A 11 26.18 10.89 -72.01
N CYS A 12 25.22 10.77 -72.94
CA CYS A 12 25.11 9.86 -74.11
C CYS A 12 25.04 8.33 -73.98
N GLY A 13 24.03 7.77 -74.65
CA GLY A 13 23.99 6.40 -75.14
C GLY A 13 22.59 5.95 -75.56
N ALA A 14 22.23 6.24 -76.81
CA ALA A 14 21.14 5.69 -77.65
C ALA A 14 20.05 4.81 -77.00
N ASP A 15 18.78 5.21 -77.14
CA ASP A 15 17.88 4.51 -78.08
C ASP A 15 16.54 5.23 -78.23
N SER A 16 16.13 5.32 -79.49
CA SER A 16 14.89 5.92 -79.97
C SER A 16 13.65 5.13 -79.57
N SER A 17 12.53 5.85 -79.46
CA SER A 17 11.13 5.39 -79.37
C SER A 17 10.59 5.10 -77.96
N ARG A 18 10.01 6.14 -77.33
CA ARG A 18 8.82 6.07 -76.45
C ARG A 18 8.37 7.48 -76.03
N SER A 19 8.01 8.30 -77.01
CA SER A 19 7.33 9.57 -76.76
C SER A 19 5.82 9.39 -76.90
N THR A 20 5.19 8.76 -75.89
CA THR A 20 3.73 8.80 -75.63
C THR A 20 3.36 8.28 -74.24
N SER A 21 4.29 7.68 -73.47
CA SER A 21 4.00 7.20 -72.10
C SER A 21 4.30 8.21 -70.98
N ALA A 22 5.05 9.28 -71.27
CA ALA A 22 5.40 10.30 -70.26
C ALA A 22 4.27 11.32 -70.00
N ALA A 23 3.45 11.62 -71.01
CA ALA A 23 2.30 12.51 -70.87
C ALA A 23 1.12 11.85 -70.10
N LEU A 24 0.98 10.52 -70.19
CA LEU A 24 -0.07 9.77 -69.48
C LEU A 24 0.24 9.47 -68.01
N ARG A 25 1.52 9.49 -67.60
CA ARG A 25 1.90 9.27 -66.19
C ARG A 25 1.83 10.52 -65.31
N CYS A 26 1.85 11.72 -65.89
CA CYS A 26 1.54 12.94 -65.14
C CYS A 26 0.02 13.11 -64.90
N GLY A 27 -0.83 12.53 -65.74
CA GLY A 27 -2.28 12.49 -65.54
C GLY A 27 -2.76 11.50 -64.47
N ALA A 28 -2.05 10.39 -64.26
CA ALA A 28 -2.47 9.33 -63.35
C ALA A 28 -2.30 9.65 -61.84
N LEU A 29 -1.46 10.62 -61.48
CA LEU A 29 -1.35 11.10 -60.08
C LEU A 29 -2.43 12.15 -59.71
N TYR A 30 -3.24 12.60 -60.69
CA TYR A 30 -4.29 13.61 -60.47
C TYR A 30 -5.72 13.03 -60.42
N ILE A 31 -5.92 11.72 -60.61
CA ILE A 31 -7.25 11.08 -60.76
C ILE A 31 -7.75 10.40 -59.45
N HIS A 32 -7.04 10.51 -58.33
CA HIS A 32 -7.55 10.06 -57.02
C HIS A 32 -7.91 11.23 -56.09
N ARG A 33 -8.42 12.33 -56.65
CA ARG A 33 -9.11 13.34 -55.83
C ARG A 33 -10.59 13.04 -55.88
N HIS A 34 -11.16 12.72 -54.71
CA HIS A 34 -12.61 12.69 -54.56
C HIS A 34 -13.17 14.04 -54.99
N HIS A 35 -13.91 14.08 -56.11
CA HIS A 35 -14.65 15.27 -56.52
C HIS A 35 -15.70 15.55 -55.45
N SER A 36 -15.76 16.79 -54.96
CA SER A 36 -16.62 17.25 -53.83
C SER A 36 -16.51 16.40 -52.55
N ALA A 37 -15.30 16.16 -52.06
CA ALA A 37 -15.10 15.47 -50.77
C ALA A 37 -15.63 16.30 -49.59
N ASP A 38 -16.33 15.66 -48.65
CA ASP A 38 -16.79 16.27 -47.40
C ASP A 38 -15.64 16.83 -46.54
N ARG A 39 -14.44 16.23 -46.69
CA ARG A 39 -13.21 16.58 -45.99
C ARG A 39 -12.05 16.67 -46.98
N SER A 40 -11.12 17.59 -46.73
CA SER A 40 -9.84 17.60 -47.45
C SER A 40 -8.98 16.40 -47.01
N TYR A 41 -7.97 16.05 -47.82
CA TYR A 41 -7.03 14.95 -47.49
C TYR A 41 -6.35 15.14 -46.11
N SER A 42 -6.00 16.38 -45.75
CA SER A 42 -5.41 16.67 -44.43
C SER A 42 -6.42 16.48 -43.30
N GLN A 43 -7.69 16.86 -43.52
CA GLN A 43 -8.77 16.64 -42.55
C GLN A 43 -9.11 15.15 -42.41
N GLU A 44 -9.05 14.39 -43.50
CA GLU A 44 -9.25 12.93 -43.45
C GLU A 44 -8.14 12.23 -42.64
N ILE A 45 -6.87 12.61 -42.82
CA ILE A 45 -5.77 12.11 -41.98
C ILE A 45 -6.00 12.49 -40.53
N GLN A 46 -6.40 13.73 -40.26
CA GLN A 46 -6.71 14.20 -38.91
C GLN A 46 -7.85 13.40 -38.28
N ASP A 47 -8.91 13.10 -39.02
CA ASP A 47 -10.03 12.26 -38.56
C ASP A 47 -9.55 10.83 -38.24
N ARG A 48 -8.71 10.23 -39.10
CA ARG A 48 -8.13 8.90 -38.87
C ARG A 48 -7.24 8.86 -37.62
N GLN A 49 -6.46 9.92 -37.38
CA GLN A 49 -5.60 10.02 -36.19
C GLN A 49 -6.45 10.25 -34.92
N ASN A 50 -7.47 11.10 -34.99
CA ASN A 50 -8.37 11.41 -33.87
C ASN A 50 -9.37 10.27 -33.57
N ALA A 51 -9.54 9.31 -34.49
CA ALA A 51 -10.36 8.13 -34.26
C ALA A 51 -9.79 7.20 -33.18
N PHE A 52 -8.49 7.29 -32.89
CA PHE A 52 -7.86 6.51 -31.83
C PHE A 52 -8.38 6.94 -30.45
N ARG A 53 -8.89 5.99 -29.67
CA ARG A 53 -9.37 6.21 -28.30
C ARG A 53 -8.57 5.40 -27.30
N TRP A 54 -7.71 6.06 -26.54
CA TRP A 54 -6.83 5.38 -25.58
C TRP A 54 -7.59 4.50 -24.59
N SER A 55 -8.70 5.00 -24.02
CA SER A 55 -9.57 4.31 -23.06
C SER A 55 -10.34 3.11 -23.64
N ALA A 56 -10.44 2.99 -24.97
CA ALA A 56 -11.06 1.81 -25.62
C ALA A 56 -10.06 0.65 -25.79
N HIS A 57 -8.76 0.98 -25.82
CA HIS A 57 -7.69 0.00 -26.03
C HIS A 57 -7.02 -0.45 -24.73
N HIS A 58 -7.04 0.37 -23.69
CA HIS A 58 -6.36 0.14 -22.41
C HIS A 58 -7.35 0.13 -21.24
N VAL A 59 -6.98 -0.57 -20.17
CA VAL A 59 -7.72 -0.55 -18.91
C VAL A 59 -7.06 0.48 -17.99
N PHE A 60 -7.82 1.52 -17.65
CA PHE A 60 -7.47 2.50 -16.63
C PHE A 60 -8.15 2.10 -15.32
N ARG A 61 -7.46 2.27 -14.19
CA ARG A 61 -7.95 1.85 -12.87
C ARG A 61 -8.11 3.08 -11.96
N PRO A 62 -9.05 3.06 -10.99
CA PRO A 62 -9.36 4.23 -10.14
C PRO A 62 -8.14 4.89 -9.47
N HIS A 63 -7.29 4.12 -8.80
CA HIS A 63 -6.08 4.64 -8.14
C HIS A 63 -5.07 5.35 -9.08
N GLN A 64 -5.17 5.13 -10.41
CA GLN A 64 -4.26 5.74 -11.38
C GLN A 64 -4.59 7.22 -11.63
N HIS A 65 -5.82 7.67 -11.35
CA HIS A 65 -6.22 9.08 -11.48
C HIS A 65 -5.33 10.05 -10.67
N PHE A 66 -4.69 9.55 -9.63
CA PHE A 66 -3.85 10.36 -8.72
C PHE A 66 -2.36 10.28 -9.02
N THR A 67 -1.93 9.35 -9.88
CA THR A 67 -0.49 9.05 -10.07
C THR A 67 -0.05 8.98 -11.52
N TYR A 68 -0.97 8.76 -12.46
CA TYR A 68 -0.62 8.44 -13.83
C TYR A 68 -1.56 9.11 -14.83
N ASP A 69 -1.01 9.95 -15.71
CA ASP A 69 -1.74 10.57 -16.83
C ASP A 69 -1.15 10.14 -18.19
N PRO A 70 -1.70 9.08 -18.83
CA PRO A 70 -1.27 8.63 -20.15
C PRO A 70 -1.72 9.55 -21.29
N THR A 71 -2.58 10.54 -21.04
CA THR A 71 -3.15 11.43 -22.06
C THR A 71 -2.74 12.89 -21.90
N SER A 72 -1.75 13.18 -21.05
CA SER A 72 -1.31 14.53 -20.66
C SER A 72 -1.04 15.49 -21.81
N TRP A 73 -0.53 15.02 -22.95
CA TRP A 73 -0.30 15.87 -24.13
C TRP A 73 -1.50 15.85 -25.09
N SER A 74 -1.95 14.66 -25.49
CA SER A 74 -3.00 14.50 -26.50
C SER A 74 -4.32 15.14 -26.05
N ARG A 75 -4.71 14.98 -24.78
CA ARG A 75 -5.92 15.59 -24.21
C ARG A 75 -5.85 17.11 -24.21
N VAL A 76 -4.72 17.68 -23.77
CA VAL A 76 -4.53 19.14 -23.73
C VAL A 76 -4.57 19.74 -25.14
N LEU A 77 -4.03 19.05 -26.15
CA LEU A 77 -4.14 19.45 -27.55
C LEU A 77 -5.60 19.37 -28.03
N GLU A 78 -6.32 18.31 -27.71
CA GLU A 78 -7.75 18.17 -28.04
C GLU A 78 -8.59 19.28 -27.39
N GLU A 79 -8.34 19.61 -26.12
CA GLU A 79 -8.98 20.72 -25.41
C GLU A 79 -8.66 22.06 -26.04
N LYS A 80 -7.40 22.31 -26.44
CA LYS A 80 -7.01 23.53 -27.16
C LYS A 80 -7.72 23.67 -28.50
N VAL A 81 -8.01 22.57 -29.19
CA VAL A 81 -8.80 22.57 -30.44
C VAL A 81 -10.30 22.78 -30.18
N LYS A 82 -10.83 22.28 -29.06
CA LYS A 82 -12.23 22.46 -28.65
C LYS A 82 -12.54 23.87 -28.13
N ARG A 83 -11.64 24.48 -27.35
CA ARG A 83 -11.82 25.82 -26.74
C ARG A 83 -12.23 26.95 -27.70
N PRO A 84 -11.66 27.11 -28.91
CA PRO A 84 -12.06 28.18 -29.83
C PRO A 84 -13.43 27.96 -30.47
N ARG A 85 -14.05 26.78 -30.31
CA ARG A 85 -15.35 26.47 -30.90
C ARG A 85 -16.46 26.80 -29.90
N THR A 86 -17.17 27.88 -30.13
CA THR A 86 -18.35 28.25 -29.35
C THR A 86 -19.54 27.34 -29.68
N LEU A 87 -20.26 26.91 -28.65
CA LEU A 87 -21.45 26.07 -28.78
C LEU A 87 -22.61 26.79 -28.09
N SER A 88 -23.52 27.38 -28.89
CA SER A 88 -24.63 28.22 -28.41
C SER A 88 -25.60 27.51 -27.45
N LEU A 89 -25.64 26.17 -27.47
CA LEU A 89 -26.38 25.39 -26.49
C LEU A 89 -25.70 25.43 -25.12
N LEU A 90 -24.38 25.20 -25.05
CA LEU A 90 -23.63 25.22 -23.79
C LEU A 90 -23.63 26.61 -23.17
N GLU A 91 -23.53 27.67 -23.97
CA GLU A 91 -23.62 29.05 -23.50
C GLU A 91 -24.97 29.33 -22.84
N ARG A 92 -26.09 28.95 -23.48
CA ARG A 92 -27.43 29.14 -22.92
C ARG A 92 -27.67 28.31 -21.65
N VAL A 93 -27.20 27.05 -21.63
CA VAL A 93 -27.31 26.19 -20.44
C VAL A 93 -26.50 26.76 -19.29
N LYS A 94 -25.25 27.21 -19.54
CA LYS A 94 -24.38 27.82 -18.55
C LYS A 94 -25.00 29.11 -17.98
N MET A 95 -25.44 30.03 -18.84
CA MET A 95 -26.11 31.26 -18.42
C MET A 95 -27.36 30.99 -17.59
N THR A 96 -28.14 29.97 -17.96
CA THR A 96 -29.34 29.60 -17.19
C THR A 96 -28.97 29.04 -15.81
N ALA A 97 -27.94 28.20 -15.73
CA ALA A 97 -27.44 27.67 -14.47
C ALA A 97 -26.87 28.78 -13.56
N GLU A 98 -26.10 29.71 -14.12
CA GLU A 98 -25.57 30.89 -13.42
C GLU A 98 -26.70 31.74 -12.85
N HIS A 99 -27.73 32.07 -13.65
CA HIS A 99 -28.88 32.82 -13.15
C HIS A 99 -29.71 32.08 -12.09
N VAL A 100 -29.77 30.75 -12.14
CA VAL A 100 -30.42 29.95 -11.08
C VAL A 100 -29.61 30.01 -9.80
N ALA A 101 -28.29 29.85 -9.89
CA ALA A 101 -27.38 29.96 -8.74
C ALA A 101 -27.41 31.36 -8.12
N GLU A 102 -27.39 32.42 -8.94
CA GLU A 102 -27.54 33.81 -8.49
C GLU A 102 -28.86 34.04 -7.76
N ARG A 103 -29.98 33.52 -8.29
CA ARG A 103 -31.28 33.64 -7.63
C ARG A 103 -31.33 32.87 -6.30
N ALA A 104 -30.75 31.67 -6.25
CA ALA A 104 -30.68 30.88 -5.02
C ALA A 104 -29.82 31.58 -3.95
N GLY A 105 -28.64 32.10 -4.34
CA GLY A 105 -27.78 32.87 -3.44
C GLY A 105 -28.44 34.15 -2.94
N ASN A 106 -29.13 34.87 -3.83
CA ASN A 106 -29.90 36.06 -3.44
C ASN A 106 -31.07 35.73 -2.51
N ALA A 107 -31.75 34.59 -2.71
CA ALA A 107 -32.84 34.14 -1.84
C ALA A 107 -32.32 33.72 -0.46
N ALA A 108 -31.18 33.01 -0.38
CA ALA A 108 -30.54 32.65 0.88
C ALA A 108 -30.09 33.91 1.65
N ALA A 109 -29.46 34.88 0.97
CA ALA A 109 -29.07 36.15 1.57
C ALA A 109 -30.29 36.96 2.06
N LEU A 110 -31.43 36.90 1.35
CA LEU A 110 -32.68 37.53 1.77
C LEU A 110 -33.30 36.83 3.00
N ASP A 111 -33.27 35.51 3.05
CA ASP A 111 -33.77 34.73 4.20
C ASP A 111 -32.91 35.00 5.46
N GLU A 112 -31.59 35.12 5.31
CA GLU A 112 -30.68 35.54 6.39
C GLU A 112 -31.00 36.94 6.93
N VAL A 113 -31.33 37.89 6.05
CA VAL A 113 -31.72 39.26 6.43
C VAL A 113 -33.09 39.29 7.12
N ILE A 114 -34.05 38.47 6.67
CA ILE A 114 -35.41 38.39 7.23
C ILE A 114 -35.40 37.69 8.61
N GLN A 115 -34.53 36.70 8.82
CA GLN A 115 -34.40 35.98 10.10
C GLN A 115 -33.59 36.73 11.17
N GLY A 116 -33.07 37.93 10.88
CA GLY A 116 -32.40 38.77 11.87
C GLY A 116 -31.14 38.15 12.50
N ARG A 117 -30.49 37.20 11.81
CA ARG A 117 -29.19 36.66 12.23
C ARG A 117 -28.10 37.68 11.89
N LYS A 118 -27.69 38.47 12.88
CA LYS A 118 -26.40 39.18 12.84
C LYS A 118 -25.29 38.13 12.78
N LEU A 119 -24.69 37.94 11.61
CA LEU A 119 -23.36 37.38 11.52
C LEU A 119 -22.37 38.38 12.14
N GLU A 120 -21.89 38.08 13.35
CA GLU A 120 -20.45 38.26 13.57
C GLU A 120 -19.78 37.41 12.50
N ALA A 121 -19.02 38.06 11.62
CA ALA A 121 -18.27 37.37 10.60
C ALA A 121 -17.26 36.43 11.28
N GLN A 122 -17.67 35.19 11.51
CA GLN A 122 -16.70 34.10 11.57
C GLN A 122 -16.05 34.05 10.19
N PRO A 123 -14.71 34.13 10.10
CA PRO A 123 -14.05 33.90 8.84
C PRO A 123 -14.46 32.50 8.39
N LEU A 124 -14.96 32.43 7.16
CA LEU A 124 -15.16 31.19 6.43
C LEU A 124 -13.81 30.47 6.46
N GLU A 125 -13.64 29.50 7.37
CA GLU A 125 -12.53 28.57 7.27
C GLU A 125 -12.75 27.83 5.94
N GLU A 126 -11.93 28.18 4.95
CA GLU A 126 -11.69 27.36 3.77
C GLU A 126 -11.18 26.00 4.26
N SER A 127 -12.12 25.10 4.55
CA SER A 127 -11.82 23.69 4.68
C SER A 127 -11.23 23.21 3.36
N ALA A 128 -10.03 22.62 3.47
CA ALA A 128 -9.22 21.95 2.44
C ALA A 128 -8.12 22.73 1.68
N SER A 129 -7.80 24.01 1.98
CA SER A 129 -6.64 24.69 1.32
C SER A 129 -5.62 25.34 2.27
N ALA A 130 -5.93 25.51 3.57
CA ALA A 130 -5.09 26.25 4.51
C ALA A 130 -3.99 25.40 5.19
N MET A 131 -3.92 24.10 4.92
CA MET A 131 -2.69 23.36 5.17
C MET A 131 -1.66 23.90 4.17
N GLY A 132 -0.64 24.61 4.65
CA GLY A 132 0.54 25.01 3.87
C GLY A 132 1.30 23.78 3.36
N VAL A 133 0.67 23.00 2.48
CA VAL A 133 1.18 21.81 1.85
C VAL A 133 2.20 22.27 0.83
N PRO A 134 3.46 21.82 0.92
CA PRO A 134 4.44 22.13 -0.10
C PRO A 134 3.95 21.63 -1.46
N GLY A 135 3.74 22.55 -2.43
CA GLY A 135 3.26 22.26 -3.78
C GLY A 135 4.18 21.38 -4.66
N PHE A 136 5.18 20.73 -4.06
CA PHE A 136 6.20 19.92 -4.75
C PHE A 136 5.63 18.70 -5.47
N LEU A 137 4.44 18.22 -5.08
CA LEU A 137 3.82 17.05 -5.72
C LEU A 137 3.10 17.37 -7.04
N PHE A 138 2.64 18.61 -7.25
CA PHE A 138 1.71 18.93 -8.33
C PHE A 138 2.23 19.98 -9.33
N ALA A 139 3.50 20.40 -9.21
CA ALA A 139 4.13 21.29 -10.19
C ALA A 139 4.53 20.54 -11.47
N ALA A 140 3.53 20.07 -12.23
CA ALA A 140 3.66 19.78 -13.65
C ALA A 140 3.39 21.05 -14.49
N THR A 141 3.94 22.20 -14.10
CA THR A 141 4.05 23.36 -14.97
C THR A 141 5.35 23.25 -15.76
N GLY A 142 5.19 23.18 -17.08
CA GLY A 142 6.24 22.84 -18.02
C GLY A 142 7.54 23.62 -17.85
N THR A 143 8.63 22.91 -18.13
CA THR A 143 9.95 23.46 -18.43
C THR A 143 9.87 24.70 -19.31
N SER A 144 10.00 25.88 -18.70
CA SER A 144 10.67 27.03 -19.32
C SER A 144 11.16 27.97 -18.22
N THR A 145 12.45 28.29 -18.29
CA THR A 145 13.16 29.40 -17.63
C THR A 145 13.28 29.39 -16.10
N SER A 146 14.49 29.03 -15.66
CA SER A 146 15.07 29.57 -14.43
C SER A 146 15.20 31.09 -14.54
N SER A 147 14.61 31.81 -13.60
CA SER A 147 15.19 32.99 -12.95
C SER A 147 14.10 33.63 -12.11
N HIS A 148 14.12 33.37 -10.80
CA HIS A 148 14.08 34.41 -9.77
C HIS A 148 14.21 33.72 -8.42
N ALA A 149 15.46 33.52 -8.02
CA ALA A 149 15.83 33.59 -6.63
C ALA A 149 15.68 35.06 -6.21
N ALA A 150 14.62 35.35 -5.48
CA ALA A 150 14.43 36.56 -4.69
C ALA A 150 13.52 36.14 -3.53
N ALA A 151 14.13 35.75 -2.41
CA ALA A 151 14.33 36.63 -1.27
C ALA A 151 13.08 36.62 -0.36
N ASP A 152 13.03 35.63 0.53
CA ASP A 152 12.44 35.79 1.86
C ASP A 152 13.46 35.29 2.88
N SER A 153 14.48 36.14 3.04
CA SER A 153 15.39 36.16 4.18
C SER A 153 14.98 37.33 5.08
N ALA A 154 13.97 37.11 5.92
CA ALA A 154 13.64 37.87 7.13
C ALA A 154 12.56 37.03 7.84
N SER A 155 12.70 36.48 9.04
CA SER A 155 13.44 36.92 10.22
C SER A 155 13.97 35.70 11.00
N SER A 156 15.30 35.58 11.08
CA SER A 156 15.95 34.95 12.22
C SER A 156 16.00 35.97 13.36
N SER A 157 15.94 35.48 14.60
CA SER A 157 16.14 36.19 15.88
C SER A 157 14.96 37.00 16.42
N ALA A 158 13.94 36.31 16.95
CA ALA A 158 13.21 36.70 18.17
C ALA A 158 12.05 35.72 18.43
N VAL A 159 12.33 34.47 18.82
CA VAL A 159 11.25 33.56 19.24
C VAL A 159 11.75 32.62 20.34
N SER A 160 11.99 33.16 21.53
CA SER A 160 12.10 32.32 22.73
C SER A 160 11.18 32.78 23.87
N ASN A 161 10.47 33.92 23.72
CA ASN A 161 9.72 34.53 24.82
C ASN A 161 8.25 34.93 24.51
N GLU A 162 7.66 34.55 23.36
CA GLU A 162 6.27 34.95 23.03
C GLU A 162 5.30 33.78 22.81
N TRP A 163 5.54 32.59 23.40
CA TRP A 163 4.67 31.41 23.18
C TRP A 163 3.76 31.09 24.37
N SER A 164 3.80 31.90 25.43
CA SER A 164 2.73 31.91 26.45
C SER A 164 1.41 32.50 25.92
N ALA A 165 1.42 33.13 24.74
CA ALA A 165 0.27 33.78 24.11
C ALA A 165 -0.48 32.89 23.09
N VAL A 166 0.11 31.79 22.62
CA VAL A 166 -0.50 30.87 21.63
C VAL A 166 -1.63 30.08 22.30
N SER A 167 -2.78 29.90 21.64
CA SER A 167 -3.89 29.13 22.21
C SER A 167 -3.56 27.63 22.29
N LEU A 168 -4.23 26.88 23.18
CA LEU A 168 -4.06 25.41 23.24
C LEU A 168 -4.49 24.75 21.92
N GLN A 169 -5.53 25.28 21.28
CA GLN A 169 -6.05 24.78 20.00
C GLN A 169 -5.03 24.94 18.86
N GLU A 170 -4.37 26.11 18.76
CA GLU A 170 -3.31 26.32 17.77
C GLU A 170 -2.10 25.40 18.01
N LEU A 171 -1.69 25.19 19.27
CA LEU A 171 -0.59 24.27 19.59
C LEU A 171 -0.92 22.84 19.16
N VAL A 172 -2.13 22.38 19.47
CA VAL A 172 -2.63 21.06 19.12
C VAL A 172 -2.73 20.90 17.60
N GLY A 173 -3.30 21.88 16.90
CA GLY A 173 -3.38 21.89 15.43
C GLY A 173 -2.00 21.87 14.77
N GLU A 174 -1.03 22.60 15.33
CA GLU A 174 0.34 22.60 14.82
C GLU A 174 1.06 21.26 15.06
N VAL A 175 0.84 20.62 16.21
CA VAL A 175 1.34 19.25 16.47
C VAL A 175 0.78 18.27 15.44
N GLN A 176 -0.53 18.29 15.18
CA GLN A 176 -1.15 17.41 14.19
C GLN A 176 -0.62 17.68 12.78
N ARG A 177 -0.48 18.96 12.40
CA ARG A 177 0.07 19.36 11.09
C ARG A 177 1.49 18.84 10.90
N LEU A 178 2.37 19.08 11.87
CA LEU A 178 3.76 18.63 11.84
C LEU A 178 3.85 17.10 11.86
N GLN A 179 3.00 16.43 12.64
CA GLN A 179 2.89 14.98 12.66
C GLN A 179 2.52 14.44 11.27
N CYS A 180 1.49 14.99 10.63
CA CYS A 180 1.09 14.61 9.28
C CYS A 180 2.24 14.78 8.28
N LEU A 181 2.96 15.91 8.32
CA LEU A 181 4.09 16.16 7.41
C LEU A 181 5.28 15.22 7.62
N LEU A 182 5.52 14.80 8.86
CA LEU A 182 6.65 13.92 9.22
C LEU A 182 6.35 12.43 9.03
N GLN A 183 5.12 12.00 9.34
CA GLN A 183 4.75 10.59 9.46
C GLN A 183 3.95 10.07 8.25
N SER A 184 3.22 10.93 7.53
CA SER A 184 2.39 10.47 6.41
C SER A 184 3.22 9.96 5.23
N PRO A 185 2.85 8.81 4.63
CA PRO A 185 3.54 8.29 3.46
C PRO A 185 3.51 9.26 2.26
N ARG A 186 2.46 10.09 2.17
CA ARG A 186 2.28 11.11 1.13
C ARG A 186 3.40 12.14 1.10
N TYR A 187 3.89 12.54 2.28
CA TYR A 187 4.85 13.65 2.43
C TYR A 187 6.26 13.18 2.77
N ALA A 188 6.41 12.09 3.52
CA ALA A 188 7.67 11.64 4.09
C ALA A 188 8.77 11.34 3.05
N GLY A 189 8.38 10.96 1.82
CA GLY A 189 9.31 10.67 0.72
C GLY A 189 9.76 11.90 -0.10
N ASN A 190 9.08 13.05 0.03
CA ASN A 190 9.27 14.20 -0.85
C ASN A 190 10.01 15.37 -0.17
N ALA A 191 10.01 15.42 1.16
CA ALA A 191 10.75 16.44 1.90
C ALA A 191 12.27 16.17 1.84
N SER A 192 13.06 17.19 1.53
CA SER A 192 14.53 17.09 1.63
C SER A 192 14.95 16.76 3.07
N LEU A 193 16.07 16.02 3.25
CA LEU A 193 16.56 15.66 4.60
C LEU A 193 16.75 16.89 5.51
N ARG A 194 17.19 18.02 4.96
CA ARG A 194 17.33 19.29 5.69
C ARG A 194 15.98 19.85 6.15
N GLN A 195 14.97 19.79 5.29
CA GLN A 195 13.63 20.23 5.65
C GLN A 195 13.00 19.31 6.69
N ARG A 196 13.20 18.00 6.55
CA ARG A 196 12.72 17.02 7.54
C ARG A 196 13.34 17.25 8.92
N ALA A 197 14.65 17.53 8.99
CA ALA A 197 15.32 17.86 10.26
C ALA A 197 14.79 19.15 10.90
N ARG A 198 14.40 20.15 10.09
CA ARG A 198 13.75 21.37 10.60
C ARG A 198 12.37 21.09 11.17
N LEU A 199 11.53 20.39 10.40
CA LEU A 199 10.19 20.00 10.82
C LEU A 199 10.23 19.15 12.10
N ASP A 200 11.20 18.24 12.23
CA ASP A 200 11.39 17.42 13.42
C ASP A 200 11.80 18.26 14.64
N ALA A 201 12.66 19.27 14.46
CA ALA A 201 13.03 20.20 15.52
C ALA A 201 11.84 21.06 15.98
N ASP A 202 11.07 21.60 15.03
CA ASP A 202 9.85 22.37 15.30
C ASP A 202 8.81 21.50 16.02
N PHE A 203 8.63 20.26 15.57
CA PHE A 203 7.73 19.28 16.18
C PHE A 203 8.13 18.96 17.62
N CYS A 204 9.40 18.71 17.86
CA CYS A 204 9.97 18.48 19.19
C CYS A 204 9.75 19.68 20.13
N ALA A 205 9.95 20.90 19.65
CA ALA A 205 9.73 22.11 20.43
C ALA A 205 8.25 22.30 20.80
N THR A 206 7.33 22.13 19.83
CA THR A 206 5.89 22.26 20.05
C THR A 206 5.36 21.16 21.00
N LEU A 207 5.85 19.92 20.89
CA LEU A 207 5.51 18.83 21.80
C LEU A 207 5.92 19.15 23.25
N LEU A 208 7.12 19.69 23.45
CA LEU A 208 7.61 20.05 24.78
C LEU A 208 6.72 21.13 25.41
N GLN A 209 6.32 22.13 24.63
CA GLN A 209 5.43 23.20 25.10
C GLN A 209 4.03 22.68 25.46
N LEU A 210 3.47 21.80 24.62
CA LEU A 210 2.19 21.15 24.91
C LEU A 210 2.27 20.36 26.22
N TYR A 211 3.35 19.60 26.44
CA TYR A 211 3.59 18.90 27.69
C TYR A 211 3.72 19.85 28.88
N GLU A 212 4.51 20.93 28.78
CA GLU A 212 4.69 21.89 29.87
C GLU A 212 3.37 22.58 30.28
N ARG A 213 2.44 22.76 29.34
CA ARG A 213 1.09 23.29 29.64
C ARG A 213 0.18 22.26 30.30
N LEU A 214 0.26 21.01 29.88
CA LEU A 214 -0.65 19.95 30.35
C LEU A 214 -0.17 19.23 31.61
N ARG A 215 1.13 19.30 31.94
CA ARG A 215 1.71 18.51 33.03
C ARG A 215 1.12 18.81 34.42
N ASP A 216 0.67 20.04 34.62
CA ASP A 216 0.12 20.58 35.87
C ASP A 216 -1.34 21.07 35.69
N ALA A 217 -2.00 20.65 34.61
CA ALA A 217 -3.34 21.12 34.27
C ALA A 217 -4.39 20.61 35.28
N GLN A 218 -5.30 21.51 35.65
CA GLN A 218 -6.47 21.24 36.47
C GLN A 218 -7.73 21.27 35.60
N LEU A 219 -8.51 20.19 35.64
CA LEU A 219 -9.74 20.03 34.85
C LEU A 219 -10.79 21.09 35.22
N ASP A 220 -11.52 21.59 34.23
CA ASP A 220 -12.57 22.64 34.26
C ASP A 220 -12.14 24.03 34.75
N THR A 221 -10.97 24.12 35.38
CA THR A 221 -10.41 25.38 35.89
C THR A 221 -9.39 25.97 34.93
N THR A 222 -8.50 25.13 34.39
CA THR A 222 -7.45 25.55 33.45
C THR A 222 -7.67 25.02 32.04
N VAL A 223 -8.23 23.81 31.91
CA VAL A 223 -8.45 23.14 30.63
C VAL A 223 -9.75 22.33 30.70
N THR A 224 -10.50 22.27 29.60
CA THR A 224 -11.70 21.43 29.51
C THR A 224 -11.32 19.94 29.51
N PRO A 225 -12.20 19.04 29.99
CA PRO A 225 -11.93 17.60 29.96
C PRO A 225 -11.53 17.07 28.57
N ASP A 226 -12.26 17.46 27.53
CA ASP A 226 -12.00 17.02 26.15
C ASP A 226 -10.65 17.52 25.63
N ALA A 227 -10.33 18.81 25.81
CA ALA A 227 -9.05 19.36 25.35
C ALA A 227 -7.85 18.74 26.12
N CYS A 228 -8.06 18.41 27.39
CA CYS A 228 -7.05 17.72 28.19
C CYS A 228 -6.85 16.27 27.71
N ALA A 229 -7.93 15.54 27.43
CA ALA A 229 -7.87 14.18 26.89
C ALA A 229 -7.14 14.17 25.55
N PHE A 230 -7.49 15.10 24.64
CA PHE A 230 -6.91 15.15 23.31
C PHE A 230 -5.44 15.57 23.32
N GLY A 231 -5.09 16.56 24.14
CA GLY A 231 -3.70 16.98 24.30
C GLY A 231 -2.80 15.85 24.82
N TRP A 232 -3.26 15.11 25.85
CA TRP A 232 -2.54 13.94 26.34
C TRP A 232 -2.56 12.76 25.37
N PHE A 233 -3.60 12.62 24.55
CA PHE A 233 -3.65 11.64 23.47
C PHE A 233 -2.54 11.90 22.45
N LEU A 234 -2.36 13.14 22.00
CA LEU A 234 -1.28 13.51 21.08
C LEU A 234 0.11 13.32 21.70
N LEU A 235 0.29 13.69 22.97
CA LEU A 235 1.54 13.47 23.70
C LEU A 235 1.87 11.98 23.83
N THR A 236 0.87 11.14 24.12
CA THR A 236 1.06 9.69 24.28
C THR A 236 1.26 8.94 22.95
N HIS A 237 0.71 9.45 21.84
CA HIS A 237 1.01 8.92 20.51
C HIS A 237 2.43 9.26 20.04
N ASN A 238 3.00 10.34 20.58
CA ASN A 238 4.34 10.82 20.25
C ASN A 238 5.31 10.72 21.45
N LEU A 239 5.22 9.62 22.21
CA LEU A 239 6.03 9.40 23.42
C LEU A 239 7.54 9.42 23.18
N GLU A 240 8.01 8.78 22.12
CA GLU A 240 9.46 8.69 21.87
C GLU A 240 10.10 10.08 21.63
N PRO A 241 9.59 10.93 20.71
CA PRO A 241 10.10 12.29 20.57
C PRO A 241 9.87 13.13 21.83
N LEU A 242 8.73 12.98 22.51
CA LEU A 242 8.46 13.69 23.78
C LEU A 242 9.48 13.36 24.87
N LEU A 243 9.79 12.08 25.09
CA LEU A 243 10.74 11.67 26.12
C LEU A 243 12.15 12.17 25.82
N ARG A 244 12.55 12.15 24.54
CA ARG A 244 13.82 12.72 24.08
C ARG A 244 13.91 14.22 24.34
N THR A 245 12.83 14.97 24.11
CA THR A 245 12.80 16.43 24.36
C THR A 245 12.73 16.80 25.83
N VAL A 246 11.99 16.04 26.65
CA VAL A 246 11.95 16.26 28.10
C VAL A 246 13.32 15.94 28.73
N ALA A 247 13.97 14.86 28.30
CA ALA A 247 15.31 14.53 28.77
C ALA A 247 16.34 15.63 28.41
N SER A 248 16.32 16.13 27.17
CA SER A 248 17.23 17.20 26.75
C SER A 248 16.95 18.53 27.45
N ALA A 249 15.68 18.90 27.66
CA ALA A 249 15.30 20.07 28.43
C ALA A 249 15.73 19.99 29.90
N ARG A 250 15.71 18.78 30.49
CA ARG A 250 16.26 18.55 31.83
C ARG A 250 17.77 18.74 31.87
N GLN A 251 18.51 18.19 30.91
CA GLN A 251 19.96 18.36 30.81
C GLN A 251 20.37 19.83 30.71
N GLN A 252 19.66 20.63 29.91
CA GLN A 252 19.91 22.08 29.79
C GLN A 252 19.62 22.85 31.08
N LYS A 253 18.67 22.38 31.92
CA LYS A 253 18.41 22.96 33.25
C LYS A 253 19.44 22.49 34.29
N LEU A 254 20.02 21.30 34.13
CA LEU A 254 20.99 20.67 35.04
C LEU A 254 22.46 20.99 34.73
N THR A 255 22.80 21.67 33.64
CA THR A 255 24.17 22.15 33.35
C THR A 255 24.76 23.14 34.36
N SER A 256 24.13 23.34 35.53
CA SER A 256 24.76 23.94 36.71
C SER A 256 25.38 22.93 37.70
N ASP A 257 25.06 21.63 37.63
CA ASP A 257 25.58 20.62 38.56
C ASP A 257 25.87 19.27 37.88
N LEU A 258 27.12 18.82 38.03
CA LEU A 258 27.70 17.60 37.46
C LEU A 258 27.08 16.34 38.07
N SER A 259 26.12 15.70 37.39
CA SER A 259 25.67 14.34 37.74
C SER A 259 25.29 13.54 36.48
N GLU A 260 26.11 12.55 36.14
CA GLU A 260 25.89 11.59 35.03
C GLU A 260 24.98 10.42 35.46
N GLY A 261 23.74 10.72 35.85
CA GLY A 261 22.67 9.72 36.01
C GLY A 261 21.79 9.70 34.76
N SER A 262 21.38 8.52 34.26
CA SER A 262 20.58 8.36 33.04
C SER A 262 19.31 9.24 33.00
N ASP A 263 19.41 10.40 32.35
CA ASP A 263 18.36 11.44 32.27
C ASP A 263 17.05 10.96 31.63
N GLU A 264 17.12 9.94 30.76
CA GLU A 264 15.96 9.34 30.13
C GLU A 264 15.03 8.66 31.14
N ALA A 265 15.58 8.00 32.15
CA ALA A 265 14.76 7.34 33.18
C ALA A 265 14.03 8.36 34.07
N ALA A 266 14.64 9.52 34.31
CA ALA A 266 14.01 10.63 35.03
C ALA A 266 12.91 11.27 34.18
N ALA A 267 13.14 11.52 32.89
CA ALA A 267 12.13 12.03 31.96
C ALA A 267 10.91 11.10 31.86
N VAL A 268 11.13 9.77 31.77
CA VAL A 268 10.07 8.76 31.81
C VAL A 268 9.23 8.87 33.09
N ARG A 269 9.89 9.02 34.25
CA ARG A 269 9.20 9.17 35.54
C ARG A 269 8.37 10.44 35.60
N ASP A 270 8.92 11.59 35.19
CA ASP A 270 8.21 12.88 35.23
C ASP A 270 6.96 12.86 34.34
N VAL A 271 7.11 12.40 33.10
CA VAL A 271 5.98 12.29 32.16
C VAL A 271 4.91 11.36 32.73
N PHE A 272 5.30 10.23 33.32
CA PHE A 272 4.35 9.29 33.93
C PHE A 272 3.64 9.88 35.16
N VAL A 273 4.35 10.60 36.03
CA VAL A 273 3.76 11.23 37.22
C VAL A 273 2.72 12.28 36.81
N SER A 274 3.03 13.13 35.84
CA SER A 274 2.10 14.12 35.31
C SER A 274 0.89 13.45 34.64
N LEU A 275 1.12 12.45 33.79
CA LEU A 275 0.05 11.68 33.14
C LEU A 275 -0.87 11.02 34.17
N ARG A 276 -0.29 10.44 35.23
CA ARG A 276 -1.05 9.81 36.31
C ARG A 276 -1.92 10.82 37.05
N ALA A 277 -1.37 11.97 37.42
CA ALA A 277 -2.07 13.00 38.19
C ALA A 277 -3.21 13.64 37.37
N VAL A 278 -2.94 13.97 36.11
CA VAL A 278 -3.87 14.75 35.27
C VAL A 278 -4.90 13.87 34.56
N VAL A 279 -4.55 12.63 34.18
CA VAL A 279 -5.42 11.76 33.38
C VAL A 279 -5.87 10.51 34.14
N LEU A 280 -4.94 9.68 34.60
CA LEU A 280 -5.29 8.35 35.12
C LEU A 280 -6.04 8.42 36.47
N GLN A 281 -5.64 9.30 37.39
CA GLN A 281 -6.35 9.47 38.67
C GLN A 281 -7.77 10.02 38.48
N PRO A 282 -8.01 11.02 37.60
CA PRO A 282 -9.37 11.49 37.36
C PRO A 282 -10.29 10.51 36.62
N MET A 283 -9.77 9.44 36.02
CA MET A 283 -10.56 8.34 35.45
C MET A 283 -11.12 7.35 36.48
N VAL A 284 -10.64 7.39 37.74
CA VAL A 284 -11.12 6.48 38.80
C VAL A 284 -12.58 6.78 39.18
N GLU A 285 -13.33 5.75 39.58
CA GLU A 285 -14.74 5.86 39.99
C GLU A 285 -14.96 7.01 40.98
N GLY A 286 -15.95 7.88 40.68
CA GLY A 286 -16.28 9.06 41.47
C GLY A 286 -15.40 10.30 41.22
N ARG A 287 -14.43 10.24 40.31
CA ARG A 287 -13.59 11.40 39.91
C ARG A 287 -14.08 12.05 38.62
N ARG A 288 -13.48 13.19 38.24
CA ARG A 288 -14.04 14.09 37.21
C ARG A 288 -14.26 13.42 35.85
N PHE A 289 -13.24 12.76 35.27
CA PHE A 289 -13.43 12.08 33.98
C PHE A 289 -14.44 10.94 34.08
N PHE A 290 -14.46 10.20 35.19
CA PHE A 290 -15.43 9.13 35.38
C PHE A 290 -16.86 9.68 35.42
N THR A 291 -17.10 10.73 36.22
CA THR A 291 -18.42 11.37 36.33
C THR A 291 -18.89 11.92 34.99
N ALA A 292 -18.02 12.62 34.24
CA ALA A 292 -18.32 13.18 32.93
C ALA A 292 -18.60 12.10 31.87
N ALA A 293 -17.87 10.98 31.91
CA ALA A 293 -18.11 9.83 31.04
C ALA A 293 -19.49 9.20 31.29
N THR A 294 -19.89 9.06 32.56
CA THR A 294 -21.18 8.45 32.92
C THR A 294 -22.38 9.37 32.75
N SER A 295 -22.19 10.69 32.82
CA SER A 295 -23.26 11.67 32.56
C SER A 295 -23.46 11.95 31.06
N GLY A 296 -22.56 11.47 30.20
CA GLY A 296 -22.58 11.76 28.76
C GLY A 296 -22.08 13.15 28.40
N GLU A 297 -21.32 13.80 29.29
CA GLU A 297 -20.68 15.11 29.04
C GLU A 297 -19.49 15.02 28.09
N LEU A 298 -18.76 13.90 28.10
CA LEU A 298 -17.59 13.70 27.23
C LEU A 298 -18.00 13.32 25.81
N SER A 299 -17.27 13.83 24.83
CA SER A 299 -17.37 13.39 23.44
C SER A 299 -16.93 11.92 23.25
N LEU A 300 -17.36 11.29 22.16
CA LEU A 300 -16.95 9.93 21.80
C LEU A 300 -15.42 9.85 21.65
N GLU A 301 -14.85 10.88 21.02
CA GLU A 301 -13.42 11.09 20.80
C GLU A 301 -12.67 11.11 22.14
N ALA A 302 -13.10 11.94 23.10
CA ALA A 302 -12.49 12.03 24.42
C ALA A 302 -12.54 10.71 25.19
N LEU A 303 -13.64 9.95 25.08
CA LEU A 303 -13.74 8.62 25.70
C LEU A 303 -12.72 7.64 25.10
N ILE A 304 -12.56 7.63 23.78
CA ILE A 304 -11.59 6.80 23.05
C ILE A 304 -10.16 7.21 23.41
N GLU A 305 -9.88 8.50 23.47
CA GLU A 305 -8.57 9.06 23.83
C GLU A 305 -8.14 8.61 25.23
N LEU A 306 -9.02 8.76 26.22
CA LEU A 306 -8.78 8.30 27.59
C LEU A 306 -8.51 6.80 27.66
N LEU A 307 -9.29 5.99 26.92
CA LEU A 307 -9.07 4.55 26.86
C LEU A 307 -7.72 4.19 26.20
N SER A 308 -7.36 4.89 25.13
CA SER A 308 -6.09 4.70 24.41
C SER A 308 -4.88 5.03 25.29
N ILE A 309 -4.95 6.15 26.01
CA ILE A 309 -3.95 6.55 27.00
C ILE A 309 -3.82 5.47 28.09
N ALA A 310 -4.93 5.09 28.71
CA ALA A 310 -4.93 4.19 29.85
C ALA A 310 -4.47 2.76 29.50
N THR A 311 -4.70 2.32 28.28
CA THR A 311 -4.27 0.99 27.79
C THR A 311 -2.88 0.99 27.16
N ALA A 312 -2.21 2.14 27.05
CA ALA A 312 -0.91 2.25 26.43
C ALA A 312 0.14 1.37 27.14
N PRO A 313 1.01 0.64 26.40
CA PRO A 313 2.07 -0.18 27.01
C PRO A 313 3.01 0.60 27.93
N PHE A 314 3.19 1.90 27.64
CA PHE A 314 3.94 2.84 28.47
C PHE A 314 3.35 2.93 29.88
N VAL A 315 2.03 3.12 30.01
CA VAL A 315 1.34 3.25 31.30
C VAL A 315 1.51 1.98 32.12
N ARG A 316 1.30 0.81 31.50
CA ARG A 316 1.45 -0.49 32.19
C ARG A 316 2.88 -0.68 32.73
N ARG A 317 3.89 -0.51 31.87
CA ARG A 317 5.31 -0.69 32.26
C ARG A 317 5.76 0.32 33.32
N CYS A 318 5.27 1.55 33.26
CA CYS A 318 5.62 2.57 34.26
C CYS A 318 4.90 2.33 35.59
N ALA A 319 3.64 1.88 35.57
CA ALA A 319 2.92 1.51 36.78
C ALA A 319 3.62 0.36 37.53
N GLU A 320 4.06 -0.68 36.81
CA GLU A 320 4.84 -1.80 37.37
C GLU A 320 6.17 -1.35 37.99
N ARG A 321 6.79 -0.29 37.45
CA ARG A 321 8.13 0.16 37.85
C ARG A 321 8.14 1.24 38.94
N PHE A 322 7.15 2.13 38.95
CA PHE A 322 7.20 3.37 39.75
C PHE A 322 6.04 3.53 40.75
N SER A 323 5.12 2.58 40.87
CA SER A 323 3.93 2.71 41.72
C SER A 323 3.68 1.48 42.59
N GLU A 324 3.33 1.69 43.85
CA GLU A 324 2.79 0.64 44.74
C GLU A 324 1.28 0.46 44.56
N ASP A 325 0.56 1.53 44.19
CA ASP A 325 -0.84 1.45 43.77
C ASP A 325 -0.90 0.99 42.30
N GLY A 326 -1.56 -0.13 42.04
CA GLY A 326 -1.66 -0.73 40.71
C GLY A 326 -2.34 0.14 39.66
N VAL A 327 -2.36 -0.38 38.42
CA VAL A 327 -3.08 0.16 37.25
C VAL A 327 -4.57 0.36 37.58
N LEU A 328 -5.28 1.20 36.82
CA LEU A 328 -6.74 1.33 36.84
C LEU A 328 -7.42 -0.05 36.96
N ALA A 329 -8.41 -0.17 37.83
CA ALA A 329 -9.13 -1.41 38.05
C ALA A 329 -9.88 -1.85 36.79
N SER A 330 -9.95 -3.17 36.53
CA SER A 330 -10.67 -3.73 35.36
C SER A 330 -12.14 -3.27 35.28
N LYS A 331 -12.78 -3.01 36.42
CA LYS A 331 -14.15 -2.44 36.49
C LYS A 331 -14.24 -1.05 35.88
N THR A 332 -13.19 -0.23 35.99
CA THR A 332 -13.16 1.11 35.39
C THR A 332 -13.10 1.02 33.87
N PHE A 333 -12.25 0.15 33.32
CA PHE A 333 -12.18 -0.09 31.87
C PHE A 333 -13.53 -0.55 31.30
N LEU A 334 -14.25 -1.43 32.01
CA LEU A 334 -15.59 -1.88 31.61
C LEU A 334 -16.59 -0.74 31.45
N HIS A 335 -16.57 0.26 32.35
CA HIS A 335 -17.46 1.41 32.25
C HIS A 335 -17.14 2.27 31.03
N TYR A 336 -15.86 2.61 30.81
CA TYR A 336 -15.46 3.40 29.65
C TYR A 336 -15.79 2.70 28.33
N VAL A 337 -15.55 1.39 28.23
CA VAL A 337 -15.90 0.58 27.07
C VAL A 337 -17.41 0.60 26.80
N ALA A 338 -18.24 0.51 27.86
CA ALA A 338 -19.69 0.61 27.74
C ALA A 338 -20.15 2.01 27.30
N CYS A 339 -19.55 3.08 27.85
CA CYS A 339 -19.82 4.46 27.46
C CYS A 339 -19.48 4.71 25.98
N ILE A 340 -18.32 4.23 25.51
CA ILE A 340 -17.90 4.33 24.09
C ILE A 340 -18.92 3.62 23.19
N SER A 341 -19.28 2.37 23.52
CA SER A 341 -20.31 1.61 22.78
C SER A 341 -21.67 2.33 22.75
N ALA A 342 -22.09 2.96 23.85
CA ALA A 342 -23.35 3.70 23.91
C ALA A 342 -23.30 4.96 23.03
N ALA A 343 -22.24 5.77 23.16
CA ALA A 343 -22.04 6.99 22.39
C ALA A 343 -21.90 6.72 20.87
N ALA A 344 -21.14 5.68 20.49
CA ALA A 344 -20.98 5.28 19.09
C ALA A 344 -22.32 4.84 18.47
N ARG A 345 -23.13 4.07 19.19
CA ARG A 345 -24.47 3.69 18.72
C ARG A 345 -25.37 4.91 18.62
N GLN A 346 -25.39 5.79 19.61
CA GLN A 346 -26.22 7.00 19.58
C GLN A 346 -25.89 7.87 18.35
N ARG A 347 -24.60 8.05 18.04
CA ARG A 347 -24.16 8.82 16.86
C ARG A 347 -24.56 8.14 15.55
N ALA A 348 -24.41 6.82 15.43
CA ALA A 348 -24.87 6.09 14.26
C ALA A 348 -26.39 6.24 14.05
N HIS A 349 -27.19 6.16 15.13
CA HIS A 349 -28.64 6.31 15.06
C HIS A 349 -29.06 7.74 14.68
N SER A 350 -28.40 8.78 15.21
CA SER A 350 -28.76 10.17 14.92
C SER A 350 -28.58 10.53 13.44
N VAL A 351 -27.57 9.96 12.76
CA VAL A 351 -27.34 10.19 11.33
C VAL A 351 -28.37 9.46 10.47
N THR A 352 -28.82 8.26 10.89
CA THR A 352 -29.83 7.47 10.14
C THR A 352 -31.27 7.94 10.32
N ALA A 353 -31.55 8.74 11.35
CA ALA A 353 -32.91 9.17 11.69
C ALA A 353 -33.37 10.43 10.94
N ASP A 354 -32.50 11.07 10.16
CA ASP A 354 -32.85 12.22 9.32
C ASP A 354 -33.44 11.72 7.97
N PRO A 355 -34.77 11.82 7.76
CA PRO A 355 -35.44 11.25 6.60
C PRO A 355 -35.14 12.00 5.29
N ASP A 356 -34.63 13.23 5.36
CA ASP A 356 -34.18 13.99 4.18
C ASP A 356 -32.75 13.60 3.77
N ALA A 357 -32.02 12.85 4.61
CA ALA A 357 -30.64 12.43 4.43
C ALA A 357 -30.48 10.93 4.05
N VAL A 358 -31.53 10.24 3.64
CA VAL A 358 -31.47 8.79 3.34
C VAL A 358 -30.55 8.46 2.15
N GLU A 359 -30.33 9.41 1.23
CA GLU A 359 -29.27 9.31 0.20
C GLU A 359 -27.89 9.82 0.69
N ASP A 360 -27.84 10.52 1.83
CA ASP A 360 -26.66 11.23 2.40
C ASP A 360 -26.04 10.56 3.65
N SER A 361 -26.63 9.50 4.21
CA SER A 361 -26.07 8.83 5.40
C SER A 361 -24.66 8.25 5.18
N ALA A 362 -24.30 7.88 3.95
CA ALA A 362 -22.95 7.47 3.54
C ALA A 362 -22.02 8.66 3.20
N VAL A 363 -22.52 9.90 3.28
CA VAL A 363 -21.82 11.15 2.99
C VAL A 363 -21.36 11.84 4.27
N GLN A 364 -21.77 11.36 5.45
CA GLN A 364 -21.33 11.89 6.73
C GLN A 364 -20.41 10.92 7.48
N GLU A 365 -19.26 11.44 7.90
CA GLU A 365 -18.31 10.74 8.75
C GLU A 365 -18.88 10.55 10.17
N TRP A 366 -18.76 9.34 10.73
CA TRP A 366 -19.22 9.05 12.10
C TRP A 366 -18.11 9.23 13.14
N LEU A 367 -16.88 8.90 12.78
CA LEU A 367 -15.71 8.96 13.66
C LEU A 367 -14.45 9.13 12.80
N ASP A 368 -13.58 10.04 13.22
CA ASP A 368 -12.29 10.32 12.57
C ASP A 368 -11.39 9.06 12.56
N PRO A 369 -10.75 8.69 11.44
CA PRO A 369 -9.90 7.50 11.31
C PRO A 369 -8.83 7.30 12.41
N PRO A 370 -8.09 8.32 12.87
CA PRO A 370 -7.14 8.18 13.97
C PRO A 370 -7.78 7.69 15.27
N HIS A 371 -8.96 8.21 15.62
CA HIS A 371 -9.73 7.75 16.80
C HIS A 371 -10.26 6.34 16.59
N LEU A 372 -10.70 5.99 15.38
CA LEU A 372 -11.12 4.62 15.06
C LEU A 372 -9.97 3.62 15.26
N ALA A 373 -8.76 3.95 14.78
CA ALA A 373 -7.56 3.16 15.00
C ALA A 373 -7.18 3.07 16.48
N ALA A 374 -7.27 4.18 17.22
CA ALA A 374 -7.03 4.21 18.65
C ALA A 374 -8.01 3.33 19.43
N TRP A 375 -9.30 3.35 19.08
CA TRP A 375 -10.30 2.49 19.72
C TRP A 375 -10.01 1.01 19.46
N ALA A 376 -9.75 0.63 18.21
CA ALA A 376 -9.46 -0.76 17.84
C ALA A 376 -8.19 -1.30 18.50
N THR A 377 -7.13 -0.50 18.53
CA THR A 377 -5.88 -0.88 19.20
C THR A 377 -6.03 -0.96 20.72
N SER A 378 -6.84 -0.08 21.32
CA SER A 378 -7.17 -0.13 22.74
C SER A 378 -7.91 -1.41 23.11
N LEU A 379 -8.92 -1.82 22.34
CA LEU A 379 -9.64 -3.08 22.56
C LEU A 379 -8.70 -4.29 22.47
N ARG A 380 -7.76 -4.29 21.51
CA ARG A 380 -6.73 -5.33 21.41
C ARG A 380 -5.84 -5.37 22.66
N ARG A 381 -5.46 -4.22 23.20
CA ARG A 381 -4.64 -4.13 24.42
C ARG A 381 -5.40 -4.58 25.67
N LEU A 382 -6.72 -4.38 25.72
CA LEU A 382 -7.58 -4.83 26.82
C LEU A 382 -7.63 -6.36 26.98
N GLN A 383 -7.25 -7.14 25.95
CA GLN A 383 -7.10 -8.60 26.10
C GLN A 383 -6.10 -8.96 27.20
N ALA A 384 -5.05 -8.15 27.39
CA ALA A 384 -4.07 -8.36 28.46
C ALA A 384 -4.62 -8.04 29.87
N HIS A 385 -5.79 -7.42 29.96
CA HIS A 385 -6.46 -7.04 31.21
C HIS A 385 -7.68 -7.92 31.52
N GLU A 386 -7.89 -9.00 30.76
CA GLU A 386 -9.02 -9.94 30.90
C GLU A 386 -10.42 -9.27 30.85
N VAL A 387 -10.52 -8.11 30.21
CA VAL A 387 -11.78 -7.36 30.10
C VAL A 387 -12.62 -7.94 28.96
N PRO A 388 -13.90 -8.32 29.18
CA PRO A 388 -14.77 -8.78 28.10
C PRO A 388 -15.04 -7.66 27.09
N PHE A 389 -14.73 -7.91 25.82
CA PHE A 389 -14.80 -6.92 24.73
C PHE A 389 -15.82 -7.27 23.63
N LEU A 390 -16.52 -8.41 23.73
CA LEU A 390 -17.32 -8.96 22.62
C LEU A 390 -18.49 -8.07 22.20
N SER A 391 -19.18 -7.41 23.12
CA SER A 391 -20.30 -6.51 22.79
C SER A 391 -19.82 -5.27 22.04
N THR A 392 -18.67 -4.74 22.44
CA THR A 392 -18.07 -3.53 21.85
C THR A 392 -17.37 -3.81 20.53
N LEU A 393 -16.92 -5.05 20.32
CA LEU A 393 -16.36 -5.47 19.03
C LEU A 393 -17.38 -5.32 17.90
N SER A 394 -18.64 -5.70 18.10
CA SER A 394 -19.69 -5.55 17.08
C SER A 394 -19.95 -4.09 16.70
N ASP A 395 -19.91 -3.18 17.69
CA ASP A 395 -20.08 -1.74 17.43
C ASP A 395 -18.88 -1.19 16.64
N LEU A 396 -17.66 -1.61 17.00
CA LEU A 396 -16.45 -1.22 16.29
C LEU A 396 -16.41 -1.78 14.86
N GLU A 397 -16.84 -3.03 14.65
CA GLU A 397 -16.94 -3.66 13.33
C GLU A 397 -17.79 -2.81 12.38
N LEU A 398 -18.95 -2.32 12.85
CA LEU A 398 -19.84 -1.45 12.08
C LEU A 398 -19.19 -0.10 11.74
N GLN A 399 -18.46 0.49 12.69
CA GLN A 399 -17.79 1.78 12.50
C GLN A 399 -16.64 1.69 11.49
N VAL A 400 -15.89 0.58 11.49
CA VAL A 400 -14.85 0.32 10.48
C VAL A 400 -15.44 0.11 9.10
N GLU A 401 -16.54 -0.65 8.99
CA GLU A 401 -17.27 -0.83 7.72
C GLU A 401 -17.71 0.53 7.16
N HIS A 402 -18.36 1.37 7.98
CA HIS A 402 -18.82 2.70 7.59
C HIS A 402 -17.68 3.63 7.15
N ALA A 403 -16.60 3.71 7.94
CA ALA A 403 -15.45 4.57 7.61
C ALA A 403 -14.81 4.20 6.26
N ALA A 404 -14.68 2.90 5.97
CA ALA A 404 -14.16 2.45 4.68
C ALA A 404 -15.12 2.80 3.51
N GLU A 405 -16.43 2.72 3.72
CA GLU A 405 -17.43 3.11 2.73
C GLU A 405 -17.46 4.63 2.49
N TYR A 406 -17.39 5.43 3.55
CA TYR A 406 -17.30 6.88 3.51
C TYR A 406 -16.09 7.35 2.68
N VAL A 407 -14.88 6.86 3.00
CA VAL A 407 -13.66 7.18 2.23
C VAL A 407 -13.76 6.72 0.78
N THR A 408 -14.39 5.56 0.53
CA THR A 408 -14.66 5.10 -0.84
C THR A 408 -15.55 6.08 -1.61
N GLN A 409 -16.58 6.63 -0.98
CA GLN A 409 -17.48 7.61 -1.61
C GLN A 409 -16.75 8.93 -1.91
N LEU A 410 -15.96 9.43 -0.97
CA LEU A 410 -15.12 10.61 -1.18
C LEU A 410 -14.21 10.42 -2.41
N LEU A 411 -13.52 9.29 -2.52
CA LEU A 411 -12.65 9.01 -3.68
C LEU A 411 -13.42 8.82 -4.99
N LYS A 412 -14.66 8.33 -4.93
CA LYS A 412 -15.54 8.20 -6.11
C LYS A 412 -16.00 9.53 -6.68
N THR A 413 -16.04 10.61 -5.89
CA THR A 413 -16.33 11.96 -6.43
C THR A 413 -15.39 12.35 -7.57
N ILE A 414 -14.15 11.82 -7.56
CA ILE A 414 -13.14 12.04 -8.61
C ILE A 414 -13.06 10.87 -9.60
N THR A 415 -13.11 9.64 -9.10
CA THR A 415 -12.79 8.44 -9.89
C THR A 415 -13.99 7.85 -10.63
N ASP A 416 -15.22 8.13 -10.20
CA ASP A 416 -16.41 7.50 -10.77
C ASP A 416 -16.68 7.94 -12.22
N LEU A 417 -17.47 7.13 -12.94
CA LEU A 417 -17.85 7.38 -14.31
C LEU A 417 -18.58 8.72 -14.48
N THR A 418 -18.18 9.47 -15.50
CA THR A 418 -18.94 10.63 -15.97
C THR A 418 -20.36 10.24 -16.41
N PRO A 419 -21.35 11.15 -16.42
CA PRO A 419 -22.72 10.82 -16.83
C PRO A 419 -22.80 10.12 -18.19
N GLY A 420 -22.01 10.57 -19.18
CA GLY A 420 -21.90 9.91 -20.49
C GLY A 420 -21.30 8.51 -20.39
N GLY A 421 -20.26 8.35 -19.55
CA GLY A 421 -19.65 7.06 -19.22
C GLY A 421 -20.65 6.06 -18.61
N ARG A 422 -21.49 6.51 -17.68
CA ARG A 422 -22.54 5.70 -17.05
C ARG A 422 -23.57 5.20 -18.06
N VAL A 423 -23.98 6.04 -19.00
CA VAL A 423 -24.88 5.62 -20.10
C VAL A 423 -24.22 4.55 -20.96
N THR A 424 -22.98 4.76 -21.42
CA THR A 424 -22.26 3.74 -22.18
C THR A 424 -22.10 2.44 -21.40
N ALA A 425 -21.69 2.49 -20.14
CA ALA A 425 -21.51 1.30 -19.30
C ALA A 425 -22.82 0.53 -19.11
N SER A 426 -23.93 1.24 -18.92
CA SER A 426 -25.27 0.65 -18.76
C SER A 426 -25.73 -0.07 -20.03
N LEU A 427 -25.45 0.53 -21.20
CA LEU A 427 -25.77 -0.05 -22.51
C LEU A 427 -24.80 -1.17 -22.93
N SER A 428 -23.59 -1.19 -22.37
CA SER A 428 -22.55 -2.18 -22.65
C SER A 428 -22.67 -3.45 -21.80
N ARG A 429 -23.68 -3.55 -20.91
CA ARG A 429 -23.94 -4.79 -20.18
C ARG A 429 -24.07 -5.95 -21.18
N PRO A 430 -23.44 -7.11 -20.91
CA PRO A 430 -23.47 -8.21 -21.84
C PRO A 430 -24.92 -8.63 -22.08
N ARG A 431 -25.38 -8.50 -23.33
CA ARG A 431 -26.53 -9.25 -23.82
C ARG A 431 -26.22 -10.74 -23.57
N PRO A 432 -27.18 -11.56 -23.09
CA PRO A 432 -26.99 -13.00 -23.11
C PRO A 432 -26.64 -13.39 -24.55
N THR A 433 -25.48 -13.98 -24.74
CA THR A 433 -24.99 -14.45 -26.03
C THR A 433 -26.04 -15.39 -26.62
N PRO A 434 -26.60 -15.12 -27.81
CA PRO A 434 -27.26 -16.18 -28.57
C PRO A 434 -26.19 -17.20 -28.97
N GLN A 435 -26.53 -18.48 -28.85
CA GLN A 435 -25.73 -19.63 -29.28
C GLN A 435 -24.84 -19.30 -30.48
N GLU A 436 -23.52 -19.41 -30.27
CA GLU A 436 -22.53 -19.26 -31.33
C GLU A 436 -22.79 -20.30 -32.42
N SER A 437 -23.21 -19.84 -33.59
CA SER A 437 -23.05 -20.61 -34.82
C SER A 437 -21.56 -20.66 -35.15
N SER A 438 -21.08 -21.89 -35.31
CA SER A 438 -19.71 -22.29 -35.60
C SER A 438 -19.21 -21.75 -36.94
N SER A 439 -18.74 -20.50 -36.98
CA SER A 439 -17.84 -19.99 -38.05
C SER A 439 -17.39 -18.55 -37.79
N GLN A 440 -16.65 -18.32 -36.71
CA GLN A 440 -15.78 -17.14 -36.65
C GLN A 440 -14.34 -17.58 -36.42
N VAL A 441 -13.49 -17.21 -37.38
CA VAL A 441 -12.04 -17.26 -37.31
C VAL A 441 -11.60 -16.67 -35.97
N GLN A 442 -11.02 -17.51 -35.09
CA GLN A 442 -10.44 -17.08 -33.83
C GLN A 442 -9.37 -16.02 -34.11
N ARG A 443 -9.73 -14.74 -33.99
CA ARG A 443 -8.74 -13.68 -33.84
C ARG A 443 -8.06 -13.93 -32.50
N ASN A 444 -6.78 -14.28 -32.53
CA ASN A 444 -5.88 -14.28 -31.37
C ASN A 444 -5.76 -12.85 -30.84
N VAL A 445 -6.79 -12.37 -30.13
CA VAL A 445 -6.73 -11.11 -29.40
C VAL A 445 -5.93 -11.40 -28.13
N PRO A 446 -4.85 -10.66 -27.85
CA PRO A 446 -4.10 -10.86 -26.61
C PRO A 446 -5.04 -10.64 -25.41
N PRO A 447 -4.93 -11.47 -24.35
CA PRO A 447 -5.80 -11.34 -23.18
C PRO A 447 -5.67 -9.94 -22.60
N LYS A 448 -6.79 -9.23 -22.48
CA LYS A 448 -6.85 -7.90 -21.86
C LYS A 448 -6.97 -8.07 -20.34
N PRO A 449 -6.30 -7.21 -19.54
CA PRO A 449 -6.54 -7.19 -18.09
C PRO A 449 -8.01 -6.96 -17.77
N ILE A 450 -8.51 -7.58 -16.70
CA ILE A 450 -9.91 -7.43 -16.30
C ILE A 450 -10.13 -6.09 -15.61
N CYS A 451 -11.19 -5.39 -16.03
CA CYS A 451 -11.69 -4.21 -15.35
C CYS A 451 -12.48 -4.64 -14.10
N LEU A 452 -11.91 -4.41 -12.91
CA LEU A 452 -12.54 -4.77 -11.64
C LEU A 452 -13.57 -3.72 -11.20
N ASP A 453 -13.22 -2.44 -11.37
CA ASP A 453 -14.03 -1.29 -11.00
C ASP A 453 -14.04 -0.31 -12.19
N ALA A 454 -15.24 0.05 -12.66
CA ALA A 454 -15.37 1.00 -13.75
C ALA A 454 -15.05 2.42 -13.26
N THR A 455 -14.33 3.19 -14.06
CA THR A 455 -13.77 4.49 -13.68
C THR A 455 -13.84 5.45 -14.86
N ALA A 456 -13.80 6.77 -14.59
CA ALA A 456 -13.70 7.77 -15.64
C ALA A 456 -12.43 7.58 -16.51
N ALA A 457 -12.43 8.19 -17.69
CA ALA A 457 -11.22 8.24 -18.52
C ALA A 457 -10.15 9.11 -17.85
N PRO A 458 -8.85 8.93 -18.18
CA PRO A 458 -7.78 9.76 -17.63
C PRO A 458 -7.99 11.24 -18.00
N HIS A 459 -8.03 12.10 -16.97
CA HIS A 459 -8.33 13.53 -17.08
C HIS A 459 -7.27 14.42 -16.40
N GLY A 460 -6.02 13.96 -16.35
CA GLY A 460 -4.98 14.59 -15.55
C GLY A 460 -4.81 13.94 -14.18
N VAL A 461 -3.67 14.22 -13.56
CA VAL A 461 -3.41 13.86 -12.17
C VAL A 461 -4.28 14.71 -11.26
N GLN A 462 -5.09 14.06 -10.43
CA GLN A 462 -6.01 14.69 -9.49
C GLN A 462 -5.44 14.68 -8.07
N ILE A 463 -5.91 15.59 -7.22
CA ILE A 463 -5.61 15.60 -5.79
C ILE A 463 -6.71 14.81 -5.07
N PRO A 464 -6.37 13.83 -4.21
CA PRO A 464 -7.37 13.09 -3.45
C PRO A 464 -8.08 14.02 -2.46
N PRO A 465 -9.41 13.89 -2.28
CA PRO A 465 -10.16 14.70 -1.32
C PRO A 465 -10.00 14.19 0.13
N THR A 466 -9.31 13.07 0.32
CA THR A 466 -9.12 12.42 1.62
C THR A 466 -7.85 12.94 2.30
N GLU A 467 -7.85 12.92 3.62
CA GLU A 467 -6.67 13.23 4.40
C GLU A 467 -5.60 12.16 4.19
N SER A 468 -4.36 12.52 4.50
CA SER A 468 -3.20 11.71 4.10
C SER A 468 -3.02 10.40 4.87
N GLY A 469 -3.74 10.23 5.98
CA GLY A 469 -3.66 9.06 6.87
C GLY A 469 -4.89 8.17 6.90
N ASP A 470 -6.03 8.60 6.33
CA ASP A 470 -7.34 7.95 6.54
C ASP A 470 -7.32 6.47 6.21
N ALA A 471 -6.84 6.13 5.01
CA ALA A 471 -6.79 4.76 4.54
C ALA A 471 -5.88 3.88 5.43
N GLY A 472 -4.78 4.43 5.95
CA GLY A 472 -3.86 3.73 6.84
C GLY A 472 -4.49 3.45 8.20
N TYR A 473 -5.08 4.47 8.83
CA TYR A 473 -5.74 4.32 10.13
C TYR A 473 -6.94 3.37 10.08
N ILE A 474 -7.78 3.44 9.03
CA ILE A 474 -8.87 2.48 8.81
C ILE A 474 -8.32 1.06 8.68
N LEU A 475 -7.18 0.89 7.99
CA LEU A 475 -6.56 -0.42 7.81
C LEU A 475 -5.97 -0.98 9.11
N VAL A 476 -5.38 -0.13 9.95
CA VAL A 476 -4.94 -0.48 11.30
C VAL A 476 -6.13 -0.94 12.15
N ALA A 477 -7.25 -0.22 12.09
CA ALA A 477 -8.48 -0.59 12.78
C ALA A 477 -9.03 -1.93 12.29
N ALA A 478 -9.15 -2.11 10.97
CA ALA A 478 -9.61 -3.34 10.35
C ALA A 478 -8.72 -4.54 10.72
N THR A 479 -7.40 -4.36 10.74
CA THR A 479 -6.44 -5.39 11.16
C THR A 479 -6.66 -5.81 12.61
N ALA A 480 -6.82 -4.84 13.52
CA ALA A 480 -7.07 -5.11 14.92
C ALA A 480 -8.42 -5.82 15.13
N VAL A 481 -9.48 -5.40 14.43
CA VAL A 481 -10.80 -6.04 14.48
C VAL A 481 -10.74 -7.50 13.99
N LEU A 482 -10.09 -7.77 12.86
CA LEU A 482 -9.92 -9.14 12.35
C LEU A 482 -9.17 -10.02 13.36
N HIS A 483 -8.09 -9.49 13.94
CA HIS A 483 -7.33 -10.20 14.96
C HIS A 483 -8.16 -10.53 16.21
N LEU A 484 -8.95 -9.56 16.71
CA LEU A 484 -9.88 -9.74 17.83
C LEU A 484 -10.98 -10.76 17.50
N ALA A 485 -11.50 -10.73 16.27
CA ALA A 485 -12.52 -11.67 15.81
C ALA A 485 -11.99 -13.12 15.73
N HIS A 486 -10.74 -13.32 15.30
CA HIS A 486 -10.10 -14.64 15.22
C HIS A 486 -9.79 -15.23 16.59
N THR A 487 -9.37 -14.40 17.55
CA THR A 487 -8.98 -14.83 18.90
C THR A 487 -10.17 -15.09 19.82
N ALA A 488 -11.36 -14.58 19.49
CA ALA A 488 -12.57 -14.82 20.24
C ALA A 488 -13.09 -16.27 20.06
N ALA A 489 -12.93 -17.11 21.09
CA ALA A 489 -13.16 -18.57 21.16
C ALA A 489 -14.53 -19.13 20.69
N ALA A 490 -15.44 -18.30 20.18
CA ALA A 490 -16.72 -18.71 19.62
C ALA A 490 -17.04 -17.89 18.36
N THR A 491 -16.35 -18.12 17.25
CA THR A 491 -16.69 -17.49 15.95
C THR A 491 -18.03 -18.00 15.44
N ASN A 492 -19.12 -17.35 15.85
CA ASN A 492 -20.45 -17.53 15.28
C ASN A 492 -20.44 -17.10 13.79
N MET A 493 -21.30 -17.68 12.96
CA MET A 493 -21.48 -17.31 11.54
C MET A 493 -21.67 -15.81 11.34
N VAL A 494 -22.36 -15.15 12.28
CA VAL A 494 -22.57 -13.69 12.27
C VAL A 494 -21.25 -12.92 12.26
N ARG A 495 -20.25 -13.35 13.05
CA ARG A 495 -18.93 -12.67 13.09
C ARG A 495 -18.08 -12.95 11.86
N LYS A 496 -18.19 -14.15 11.29
CA LYS A 496 -17.53 -14.46 10.01
C LYS A 496 -18.06 -13.58 8.89
N GLU A 497 -19.38 -13.36 8.86
CA GLU A 497 -20.00 -12.44 7.90
C GLU A 497 -19.58 -10.99 8.14
N SER A 498 -19.53 -10.55 9.41
CA SER A 498 -19.06 -9.21 9.76
C SER A 498 -17.61 -8.95 9.32
N ALA A 499 -16.70 -9.88 9.64
CA ALA A 499 -15.32 -9.85 9.18
C ALA A 499 -15.22 -9.80 7.65
N ARG A 500 -16.07 -10.57 6.94
CA ARG A 500 -16.13 -10.57 5.48
C ARG A 500 -16.55 -9.20 4.92
N ARG A 501 -17.56 -8.55 5.52
CA ARG A 501 -18.01 -7.20 5.12
C ARG A 501 -16.91 -6.17 5.29
N ILE A 502 -16.20 -6.19 6.42
CA ILE A 502 -15.05 -5.30 6.67
C ILE A 502 -13.95 -5.50 5.63
N VAL A 503 -13.61 -6.76 5.31
CA VAL A 503 -12.59 -7.06 4.28
C VAL A 503 -13.03 -6.51 2.92
N TYR A 504 -14.29 -6.68 2.53
CA TYR A 504 -14.80 -6.15 1.27
C TYR A 504 -14.87 -4.63 1.23
N ALA A 505 -15.34 -3.98 2.29
CA ALA A 505 -15.37 -2.53 2.40
C ALA A 505 -13.94 -1.95 2.31
N SER A 506 -13.00 -2.53 3.06
CA SER A 506 -11.58 -2.16 3.03
C SER A 506 -10.96 -2.37 1.64
N LEU A 507 -11.23 -3.50 0.98
CA LEU A 507 -10.75 -3.74 -0.39
C LEU A 507 -11.30 -2.72 -1.39
N ARG A 508 -12.57 -2.34 -1.28
CA ARG A 508 -13.17 -1.31 -2.15
C ARG A 508 -12.57 0.05 -1.90
N MET A 509 -12.36 0.44 -0.65
CA MET A 509 -11.64 1.67 -0.31
C MET A 509 -10.26 1.67 -0.96
N LEU A 510 -9.49 0.61 -0.71
CA LEU A 510 -8.10 0.50 -1.15
C LEU A 510 -7.96 0.43 -2.68
N THR A 511 -8.93 -0.07 -3.45
CA THR A 511 -8.85 -0.03 -4.93
C THR A 511 -8.89 1.39 -5.50
N HIS A 512 -9.54 2.32 -4.78
CA HIS A 512 -9.62 3.73 -5.12
C HIS A 512 -8.51 4.57 -4.49
N THR A 513 -8.01 4.22 -3.30
CA THR A 513 -6.94 4.95 -2.61
C THR A 513 -5.69 5.11 -3.49
N PRO A 514 -5.06 6.30 -3.56
CA PRO A 514 -3.83 6.50 -4.35
C PRO A 514 -2.64 5.73 -3.78
N ASN A 515 -1.68 5.38 -4.65
CA ASN A 515 -0.54 4.53 -4.25
C ASN A 515 0.38 5.17 -3.20
N TYR A 516 0.52 6.49 -3.18
CA TYR A 516 1.39 7.20 -2.23
C TYR A 516 0.76 7.39 -0.84
N ASP A 517 -0.53 7.09 -0.67
CA ASP A 517 -1.19 7.06 0.64
C ASP A 517 -1.20 5.65 1.25
N LEU A 518 -0.74 4.63 0.50
CA LEU A 518 -0.66 3.26 0.98
C LEU A 518 0.66 3.02 1.73
N CYS A 519 0.58 2.79 3.04
CA CYS A 519 1.71 2.32 3.84
C CYS A 519 1.92 0.81 3.62
N PRO A 520 3.06 0.34 3.07
CA PRO A 520 3.27 -1.08 2.79
C PRO A 520 3.22 -1.97 4.02
N ASP A 521 3.76 -1.52 5.16
CA ASP A 521 3.77 -2.30 6.40
C ASP A 521 2.35 -2.58 6.93
N GLU A 522 1.48 -1.56 6.92
CA GLU A 522 0.07 -1.69 7.33
C GLU A 522 -0.71 -2.62 6.39
N VAL A 523 -0.49 -2.48 5.08
CA VAL A 523 -1.16 -3.35 4.09
C VAL A 523 -0.70 -4.80 4.23
N ILE A 524 0.58 -5.05 4.51
CA ILE A 524 1.10 -6.41 4.73
C ILE A 524 0.56 -7.00 6.04
N ALA A 525 0.50 -6.21 7.11
CA ALA A 525 -0.07 -6.65 8.39
C ALA A 525 -1.53 -7.09 8.22
N TRP A 526 -2.34 -6.25 7.57
CA TRP A 526 -3.72 -6.57 7.23
C TRP A 526 -3.84 -7.78 6.30
N ALA A 527 -3.03 -7.84 5.24
CA ALA A 527 -3.03 -8.94 4.28
C ALA A 527 -2.72 -10.29 4.93
N CYS A 528 -1.83 -10.31 5.92
CA CYS A 528 -1.57 -11.53 6.68
C CYS A 528 -2.81 -12.00 7.46
N GLU A 529 -3.50 -11.10 8.18
CA GLU A 529 -4.70 -11.48 8.94
C GLU A 529 -5.81 -11.99 8.00
N VAL A 530 -5.96 -11.40 6.81
CA VAL A 530 -6.89 -11.88 5.78
C VAL A 530 -6.51 -13.27 5.26
N LEU A 531 -5.22 -13.51 5.00
CA LEU A 531 -4.71 -14.80 4.52
C LEU A 531 -4.75 -15.90 5.59
N ASP A 532 -4.53 -15.54 6.85
CA ASP A 532 -4.67 -16.44 8.00
C ASP A 532 -6.14 -16.90 8.14
N ALA A 533 -7.09 -16.04 7.78
CA ALA A 533 -8.51 -16.33 7.75
C ALA A 533 -9.01 -16.70 6.35
N GLU A 534 -8.41 -17.73 5.75
CA GLU A 534 -8.64 -18.18 4.38
C GLU A 534 -10.14 -18.28 3.98
N HIS A 535 -11.01 -18.65 4.93
CA HIS A 535 -12.46 -18.72 4.74
C HIS A 535 -13.13 -17.40 4.36
N LEU A 536 -12.55 -16.24 4.72
CA LEU A 536 -13.07 -14.91 4.36
C LEU A 536 -12.96 -14.64 2.86
N MET A 537 -12.06 -15.35 2.18
CA MET A 537 -11.79 -15.21 0.75
C MET A 537 -12.26 -16.42 -0.07
N ARG A 538 -12.87 -17.44 0.57
CA ARG A 538 -13.46 -18.63 -0.09
C ARG A 538 -14.95 -18.41 -0.40
N VAL A 539 -15.41 -19.03 -1.48
CA VAL A 539 -16.73 -18.81 -2.10
C VAL A 539 -17.88 -19.59 -1.41
N ASP A 540 -17.58 -20.55 -0.55
CA ASP A 540 -18.62 -21.50 -0.10
C ASP A 540 -19.33 -21.01 1.16
N ASP A 541 -20.45 -20.30 0.96
CA ASP A 541 -21.79 -20.72 1.38
C ASP A 541 -22.76 -19.54 1.35
N LEU A 542 -23.92 -19.77 0.71
CA LEU A 542 -25.10 -18.90 0.65
C LEU A 542 -25.14 -17.76 -0.39
N ARG A 543 -25.65 -18.18 -1.55
CA ARG A 543 -26.66 -17.50 -2.39
C ARG A 543 -26.22 -16.30 -3.25
N ARG A 544 -26.29 -16.57 -4.56
CA ARG A 544 -26.96 -15.72 -5.55
C ARG A 544 -28.27 -15.13 -4.96
N THR A 545 -28.26 -13.92 -4.41
CA THR A 545 -29.52 -13.18 -4.18
C THR A 545 -29.51 -11.72 -4.64
N VAL A 546 -28.39 -11.16 -5.11
CA VAL A 546 -28.42 -9.86 -5.79
C VAL A 546 -27.65 -9.95 -7.11
N PRO A 547 -28.34 -9.96 -8.26
CA PRO A 547 -27.69 -9.80 -9.55
C PRO A 547 -27.28 -8.32 -9.69
N GLY A 548 -26.03 -7.98 -9.38
CA GLY A 548 -25.56 -6.61 -9.60
C GLY A 548 -24.20 -6.25 -9.03
N ASP A 549 -23.79 -6.83 -7.90
CA ASP A 549 -22.54 -6.44 -7.25
C ASP A 549 -21.57 -7.64 -7.10
N GLY A 550 -20.28 -7.36 -7.27
CA GLY A 550 -19.26 -8.32 -7.69
C GLY A 550 -19.16 -9.62 -6.88
N GLY A 551 -19.25 -10.76 -7.57
CA GLY A 551 -19.02 -12.08 -6.98
C GLY A 551 -17.63 -12.25 -6.36
N SER A 552 -17.53 -13.19 -5.41
CA SER A 552 -16.35 -13.49 -4.56
C SER A 552 -15.03 -13.72 -5.33
N GLY A 553 -15.06 -14.22 -6.58
CA GLY A 553 -13.86 -14.31 -7.44
C GLY A 553 -13.19 -12.95 -7.70
N LYS A 554 -13.94 -11.85 -7.68
CA LYS A 554 -13.41 -10.49 -7.85
C LYS A 554 -12.71 -9.97 -6.59
N ALA A 555 -13.04 -10.48 -5.41
CA ALA A 555 -12.39 -10.05 -4.18
C ALA A 555 -10.94 -10.55 -4.11
N GLY A 556 -10.69 -11.81 -4.49
CA GLY A 556 -9.34 -12.35 -4.62
C GLY A 556 -8.49 -11.58 -5.64
N LEU A 557 -9.10 -11.17 -6.77
CA LEU A 557 -8.44 -10.31 -7.76
C LEU A 557 -8.18 -8.90 -7.23
N ARG A 558 -9.10 -8.29 -6.49
CA ARG A 558 -8.88 -6.98 -5.84
C ARG A 558 -7.76 -7.04 -4.81
N PHE A 559 -7.71 -8.11 -4.02
CA PHE A 559 -6.67 -8.35 -3.05
C PHE A 559 -5.28 -8.49 -3.71
N LEU A 560 -5.15 -9.33 -4.74
CA LEU A 560 -3.90 -9.44 -5.49
C LEU A 560 -3.53 -8.16 -6.24
N LEU A 561 -4.53 -7.41 -6.76
CA LEU A 561 -4.29 -6.12 -7.39
C LEU A 561 -3.73 -5.11 -6.39
N LEU A 562 -4.30 -5.03 -5.18
CA LEU A 562 -3.79 -4.20 -4.08
C LEU A 562 -2.32 -4.54 -3.79
N LEU A 563 -2.02 -5.81 -3.55
CA LEU A 563 -0.64 -6.24 -3.28
C LEU A 563 0.30 -5.93 -4.46
N SER A 564 -0.17 -6.05 -5.70
CA SER A 564 0.65 -5.77 -6.89
C SER A 564 1.06 -4.30 -7.04
N ARG A 565 0.40 -3.38 -6.31
CA ARG A 565 0.67 -1.94 -6.34
C ARG A 565 1.74 -1.49 -5.35
N LEU A 566 2.09 -2.33 -4.37
CA LEU A 566 3.00 -1.98 -3.30
C LEU A 566 4.47 -2.00 -3.75
N SER A 567 5.28 -1.17 -3.10
CA SER A 567 6.75 -1.24 -3.18
C SER A 567 7.29 -2.04 -1.99
N TYR A 568 7.72 -3.28 -2.22
CA TYR A 568 8.21 -4.16 -1.16
C TYR A 568 9.59 -3.75 -0.59
N GLY A 569 10.33 -2.92 -1.31
CA GLY A 569 11.66 -2.45 -0.88
C GLY A 569 11.62 -1.66 0.42
N SER A 570 10.57 -0.87 0.65
CA SER A 570 10.41 0.04 1.80
C SER A 570 9.79 -0.60 3.04
N VAL A 571 9.42 -1.88 2.99
CA VAL A 571 8.78 -2.59 4.11
C VAL A 571 9.79 -2.79 5.24
N VAL A 572 9.45 -2.32 6.45
CA VAL A 572 10.29 -2.47 7.65
C VAL A 572 10.11 -3.86 8.27
N HIS A 573 8.88 -4.35 8.36
CA HIS A 573 8.55 -5.64 8.98
C HIS A 573 8.75 -6.82 8.02
N ARG A 574 10.02 -7.16 7.77
CA ARG A 574 10.42 -8.24 6.85
C ARG A 574 9.82 -9.61 7.21
N THR A 575 9.66 -9.92 8.49
CA THR A 575 9.04 -11.19 8.93
C THR A 575 7.58 -11.30 8.52
N ALA A 576 6.80 -10.22 8.61
CA ALA A 576 5.40 -10.21 8.16
C ALA A 576 5.31 -10.37 6.64
N LEU A 577 6.23 -9.77 5.89
CA LEU A 577 6.36 -9.94 4.44
C LEU A 577 6.67 -11.40 4.06
N GLY A 578 7.59 -12.05 4.79
CA GLY A 578 7.87 -13.48 4.64
C GLY A 578 6.65 -14.35 4.94
N ARG A 579 5.92 -14.04 6.00
CA ARG A 579 4.68 -14.75 6.39
C ARG A 579 3.63 -14.67 5.28
N MET A 580 3.41 -13.47 4.74
CA MET A 580 2.51 -13.25 3.62
C MET A 580 2.93 -14.07 2.39
N ALA A 581 4.22 -14.10 2.05
CA ALA A 581 4.72 -14.88 0.92
C ALA A 581 4.45 -16.39 1.08
N LEU A 582 4.71 -16.93 2.26
CA LEU A 582 4.47 -18.34 2.55
C LEU A 582 2.97 -18.69 2.51
N ARG A 583 2.10 -17.80 3.01
CA ARG A 583 0.64 -17.97 2.87
C ARG A 583 0.18 -17.91 1.42
N LEU A 584 0.71 -16.96 0.63
CA LEU A 584 0.43 -16.88 -0.80
C LEU A 584 0.90 -18.12 -1.57
N CYS A 585 1.95 -18.81 -1.13
CA CYS A 585 2.38 -20.09 -1.69
C CYS A 585 1.40 -21.23 -1.43
N ARG A 586 0.57 -21.14 -0.39
CA ARG A 586 -0.44 -22.15 -0.05
C ARG A 586 -1.84 -21.80 -0.54
N TRP A 587 -2.07 -20.54 -0.89
CA TRP A 587 -3.37 -20.09 -1.37
C TRP A 587 -3.68 -20.72 -2.74
N PRO A 588 -4.72 -21.59 -2.83
CA PRO A 588 -5.03 -22.29 -4.06
C PRO A 588 -5.65 -21.36 -5.10
N GLU A 589 -5.58 -21.81 -6.35
CA GLU A 589 -6.27 -21.15 -7.45
C GLU A 589 -7.81 -21.21 -7.24
N PRO A 590 -8.56 -20.14 -7.52
CA PRO A 590 -10.00 -20.12 -7.31
C PRO A 590 -10.73 -21.10 -8.23
N ALA A 591 -11.49 -22.05 -7.64
CA ALA A 591 -12.13 -23.14 -8.36
C ALA A 591 -13.28 -22.72 -9.31
N TYR A 592 -13.92 -21.56 -9.08
CA TYR A 592 -15.13 -21.12 -9.81
C TYR A 592 -14.93 -19.84 -10.65
N ALA A 593 -13.69 -19.51 -11.00
CA ALA A 593 -13.36 -18.33 -11.81
C ALA A 593 -13.45 -18.63 -13.32
N CYS A 594 -13.80 -17.63 -14.13
CA CYS A 594 -13.76 -17.80 -15.59
C CYS A 594 -12.31 -17.89 -16.10
N GLY A 595 -12.09 -18.41 -17.31
CA GLY A 595 -10.74 -18.59 -17.87
C GLY A 595 -9.89 -17.31 -17.89
N GLU A 596 -10.51 -16.16 -18.19
CA GLU A 596 -9.83 -14.85 -18.15
C GLU A 596 -9.47 -14.42 -16.72
N GLU A 597 -10.36 -14.66 -15.75
CA GLU A 597 -10.13 -14.34 -14.33
C GLU A 597 -8.99 -15.16 -13.74
N ILE A 598 -8.90 -16.43 -14.13
CA ILE A 598 -7.80 -17.32 -13.73
C ILE A 598 -6.47 -16.81 -14.29
N LEU A 599 -6.43 -16.39 -15.56
CA LEU A 599 -5.21 -15.85 -16.17
C LEU A 599 -4.77 -14.55 -15.49
N GLU A 600 -5.71 -13.65 -15.18
CA GLU A 600 -5.40 -12.42 -14.44
C GLU A 600 -4.97 -12.71 -13.00
N TRP A 601 -5.58 -13.69 -12.33
CA TRP A 601 -5.17 -14.14 -10.99
C TRP A 601 -3.73 -14.65 -10.98
N ARG A 602 -3.38 -15.54 -11.92
CA ARG A 602 -2.02 -16.07 -12.07
C ARG A 602 -1.02 -14.95 -12.38
N ARG A 603 -1.39 -14.00 -13.25
CA ARG A 603 -0.56 -12.84 -13.59
C ARG A 603 -0.29 -11.98 -12.37
N LEU A 604 -1.33 -11.58 -11.62
CA LEU A 604 -1.20 -10.72 -10.45
C LEU A 604 -0.42 -11.42 -9.33
N ARG A 605 -0.73 -12.68 -9.02
CA ARG A 605 0.03 -13.48 -8.04
C ARG A 605 1.50 -13.60 -8.44
N GLY A 606 1.78 -13.79 -9.73
CA GLY A 606 3.14 -13.80 -10.27
C GLY A 606 3.89 -12.48 -10.07
N VAL A 607 3.23 -11.33 -10.29
CA VAL A 607 3.80 -10.00 -10.05
C VAL A 607 4.10 -9.78 -8.58
N VAL A 608 3.15 -10.10 -7.69
CA VAL A 608 3.30 -10.00 -6.23
C VAL A 608 4.46 -10.86 -5.76
N MET A 609 4.43 -12.16 -6.06
CA MET A 609 5.47 -13.09 -5.61
C MET A 609 6.86 -12.71 -6.14
N ARG A 610 6.97 -12.23 -7.38
CA ARG A 610 8.24 -11.71 -7.90
C ARG A 610 8.72 -10.50 -7.10
N GLY A 611 7.84 -9.52 -6.84
CA GLY A 611 8.19 -8.32 -6.08
C GLY A 611 8.66 -8.64 -4.66
N VAL A 612 7.97 -9.57 -3.98
CA VAL A 612 8.25 -9.99 -2.62
C VAL A 612 9.56 -10.79 -2.53
N LEU A 613 9.69 -11.84 -3.34
CA LEU A 613 10.86 -12.74 -3.30
C LEU A 613 12.16 -12.07 -3.74
N CYS A 614 12.10 -10.99 -4.53
CA CYS A 614 13.29 -10.21 -4.90
C CYS A 614 13.87 -9.39 -3.73
N VAL A 615 13.12 -9.18 -2.65
CA VAL A 615 13.54 -8.34 -1.52
C VAL A 615 13.78 -9.16 -0.25
N LEU A 616 13.07 -10.28 -0.08
CA LEU A 616 13.24 -11.16 1.07
C LEU A 616 14.61 -11.84 1.09
N GLN A 617 15.15 -12.01 2.30
CA GLN A 617 16.34 -12.81 2.58
C GLN A 617 15.96 -14.10 3.31
N VAL A 618 16.90 -15.05 3.37
CA VAL A 618 16.71 -16.33 4.06
C VAL A 618 16.30 -16.15 5.54
N PRO A 619 16.94 -15.27 6.35
CA PRO A 619 16.53 -15.07 7.74
C PRO A 619 15.08 -14.59 7.89
N ASP A 620 14.59 -13.80 6.93
CA ASP A 620 13.20 -13.30 6.94
C ASP A 620 12.20 -14.45 6.80
N LEU A 621 12.50 -15.42 5.92
CA LEU A 621 11.67 -16.60 5.64
C LEU A 621 11.74 -17.63 6.79
N GLU A 622 12.92 -17.80 7.39
CA GLU A 622 13.09 -18.65 8.57
C GLU A 622 12.32 -18.10 9.78
N ALA A 623 12.44 -16.79 10.05
CA ALA A 623 11.67 -16.12 11.10
C ALA A 623 10.16 -16.17 10.83
N ALA A 624 9.75 -16.00 9.57
CA ALA A 624 8.34 -16.09 9.18
C ALA A 624 7.78 -17.50 9.37
N ALA A 625 8.53 -18.53 9.00
CA ALA A 625 8.14 -19.92 9.22
C ALA A 625 8.04 -20.27 10.71
N ALA A 626 8.95 -19.73 11.53
CA ALA A 626 8.89 -19.91 12.99
C ALA A 626 7.61 -19.30 13.59
N GLN A 627 7.15 -18.15 13.10
CA GLN A 627 5.91 -17.50 13.56
C GLN A 627 4.64 -18.23 13.16
N LEU A 628 4.67 -19.03 12.07
CA LEU A 628 3.53 -19.83 11.64
C LEU A 628 3.25 -21.04 12.58
N GLY A 629 4.16 -21.35 13.51
CA GLY A 629 3.90 -22.26 14.63
C GLY A 629 4.06 -23.76 14.34
N SER A 630 4.34 -24.53 15.40
CA SER A 630 4.98 -25.86 15.40
C SER A 630 4.17 -27.07 14.92
N GLU A 631 2.94 -26.89 14.43
CA GLU A 631 2.11 -28.03 13.97
C GLU A 631 2.53 -28.53 12.59
N GLU A 632 3.26 -27.71 11.83
CA GLU A 632 3.68 -28.04 10.47
C GLU A 632 5.14 -28.50 10.45
N THR A 633 5.33 -29.75 10.01
CA THR A 633 6.66 -30.33 9.78
C THR A 633 7.34 -29.83 8.50
N VAL A 634 6.64 -28.99 7.73
CA VAL A 634 7.02 -28.54 6.38
C VAL A 634 7.84 -27.25 6.49
N THR A 635 9.01 -27.24 5.86
CA THR A 635 9.90 -26.08 5.91
C THR A 635 9.47 -24.99 4.93
N TRP A 636 10.01 -23.77 5.08
CA TRP A 636 9.72 -22.67 4.15
C TRP A 636 10.16 -22.99 2.72
N LEU A 637 11.28 -23.72 2.55
CA LEU A 637 11.77 -24.21 1.26
C LEU A 637 10.80 -25.20 0.62
N GLU A 638 10.29 -26.16 1.40
CA GLU A 638 9.29 -27.10 0.94
C GLU A 638 7.99 -26.38 0.54
N THR A 639 7.58 -25.37 1.30
CA THR A 639 6.39 -24.55 1.00
C THR A 639 6.54 -23.80 -0.34
N LEU A 640 7.72 -23.25 -0.64
CA LEU A 640 7.99 -22.60 -1.92
C LEU A 640 8.08 -23.59 -3.09
N ALA A 641 8.70 -24.76 -2.86
CA ALA A 641 9.00 -25.73 -3.91
C ALA A 641 7.83 -26.65 -4.26
N PHE A 642 6.91 -26.88 -3.32
CA PHE A 642 5.82 -27.85 -3.45
C PHE A 642 4.44 -27.26 -3.14
N GLY A 643 4.35 -25.97 -2.82
CA GLY A 643 3.08 -25.27 -2.69
C GLY A 643 2.38 -24.99 -4.02
N GLU A 644 1.25 -24.30 -3.95
CA GLU A 644 0.41 -23.87 -5.07
C GLU A 644 1.09 -22.84 -5.99
N TYR A 645 2.18 -22.22 -5.54
CA TYR A 645 2.94 -21.28 -6.36
C TYR A 645 4.02 -22.00 -7.16
N ASN A 646 3.80 -22.12 -8.48
CA ASN A 646 4.72 -22.76 -9.41
C ASN A 646 5.64 -21.77 -10.16
N GLY A 647 5.78 -20.54 -9.67
CA GLY A 647 6.67 -19.54 -10.26
C GLY A 647 8.14 -19.73 -9.88
N VAL A 648 8.97 -18.87 -10.46
CA VAL A 648 10.43 -18.89 -10.33
C VAL A 648 10.88 -18.00 -9.18
N ILE A 649 11.88 -18.46 -8.42
CA ILE A 649 12.53 -17.67 -7.35
C ILE A 649 13.81 -16.98 -7.87
N PRO A 650 14.22 -15.85 -7.28
CA PRO A 650 15.48 -15.20 -7.64
C PRO A 650 16.70 -16.10 -7.33
N MET A 651 17.68 -16.12 -8.24
CA MET A 651 18.89 -16.93 -8.05
C MET A 651 19.74 -16.50 -6.84
N ALA A 652 19.71 -15.22 -6.47
CA ALA A 652 20.36 -14.74 -5.24
C ALA A 652 19.79 -15.44 -4.01
N LEU A 653 18.47 -15.39 -3.84
CA LEU A 653 17.76 -16.07 -2.74
C LEU A 653 17.98 -17.59 -2.76
N TRP A 654 17.99 -18.22 -3.93
CA TRP A 654 18.29 -19.65 -4.05
C TRP A 654 19.71 -19.99 -3.58
N ARG A 655 20.71 -19.19 -3.94
CA ARG A 655 22.11 -19.40 -3.51
C ARG A 655 22.26 -19.21 -2.01
N ASP A 656 21.65 -18.17 -1.46
CA ASP A 656 21.67 -17.91 -0.02
C ASP A 656 21.03 -19.08 0.75
N ALA A 657 19.94 -19.65 0.22
CA ALA A 657 19.29 -20.82 0.81
C ALA A 657 20.21 -22.07 0.76
N ALA A 658 20.90 -22.28 -0.36
CA ALA A 658 21.89 -23.35 -0.48
C ALA A 658 23.05 -23.17 0.50
N LEU A 659 23.53 -21.94 0.72
CA LEU A 659 24.57 -21.62 1.71
C LEU A 659 24.11 -21.74 3.16
N SER A 660 22.81 -21.59 3.42
CA SER A 660 22.21 -21.86 4.74
C SER A 660 22.23 -23.37 5.04
N LEU A 661 21.85 -24.20 4.06
CA LEU A 661 21.82 -25.66 4.19
C LEU A 661 23.20 -26.34 4.12
N PHE A 662 24.15 -25.73 3.40
CA PHE A 662 25.51 -26.22 3.22
C PHE A 662 26.55 -25.13 3.57
N PRO A 663 26.72 -24.78 4.87
CA PRO A 663 27.63 -23.72 5.30
C PRO A 663 29.10 -23.92 4.88
N GLN A 664 29.52 -25.17 4.69
CA GLN A 664 30.86 -25.52 4.21
C GLN A 664 31.20 -24.92 2.83
N LEU A 665 30.18 -24.54 2.04
CA LEU A 665 30.37 -23.95 0.72
C LEU A 665 30.70 -22.45 0.76
N ARG A 666 30.57 -21.77 1.92
CA ARG A 666 30.84 -20.32 2.06
C ARG A 666 32.30 -19.96 1.75
N TYR A 667 33.23 -20.84 2.11
CA TYR A 667 34.67 -20.65 1.86
C TYR A 667 35.07 -20.69 0.39
N HIS A 668 34.17 -21.09 -0.51
CA HIS A 668 34.41 -21.11 -1.96
C HIS A 668 33.88 -19.86 -2.69
N LEU A 669 33.17 -18.96 -2.00
CA LEU A 669 32.59 -17.75 -2.58
C LEU A 669 33.53 -16.53 -2.48
N GLU A 670 34.31 -16.44 -1.40
CA GLU A 670 35.34 -15.42 -1.20
C GLU A 670 36.61 -15.89 -1.92
N GLY A 671 36.95 -15.25 -3.03
CA GLY A 671 38.10 -15.60 -3.88
C GLY A 671 39.47 -15.40 -3.22
N SER A 672 39.75 -16.11 -2.13
CA SER A 672 41.10 -16.24 -1.58
C SER A 672 41.81 -17.36 -2.33
N THR A 673 42.51 -16.96 -3.40
CA THR A 673 43.70 -17.67 -3.86
C THR A 673 44.70 -17.71 -2.71
N ALA A 674 45.27 -18.88 -2.44
CA ALA A 674 46.18 -19.22 -1.35
C ALA A 674 45.57 -19.49 0.04
N ALA A 675 45.12 -20.73 0.24
CA ALA A 675 45.60 -21.58 1.35
C ALA A 675 45.17 -23.05 1.10
N PRO A 676 46.02 -24.03 1.47
CA PRO A 676 45.84 -25.43 1.11
C PRO A 676 44.63 -26.02 1.83
N PHE A 677 44.03 -27.03 1.20
CA PHE A 677 43.09 -27.96 1.82
C PHE A 677 43.39 -28.11 3.33
N PRO A 678 42.50 -27.66 4.25
CA PRO A 678 42.61 -28.16 5.59
C PRO A 678 42.29 -29.64 5.49
N SER A 679 43.26 -30.47 5.84
CA SER A 679 43.09 -31.89 6.15
C SER A 679 41.77 -32.11 6.89
N PRO A 680 41.01 -33.17 6.58
CA PRO A 680 39.74 -33.46 7.25
C PRO A 680 40.07 -33.76 8.71
N ARG A 681 39.97 -32.76 9.58
CA ARG A 681 39.87 -33.03 11.01
C ARG A 681 38.46 -33.55 11.23
N GLU A 682 38.42 -34.83 11.53
CA GLU A 682 37.34 -35.55 12.16
C GLU A 682 36.72 -34.71 13.28
N SER A 683 35.70 -33.93 12.93
CA SER A 683 34.67 -33.49 13.85
C SER A 683 33.37 -33.67 13.10
N SER A 684 32.61 -34.67 13.52
CA SER A 684 31.28 -35.02 13.04
C SER A 684 30.46 -33.79 12.66
N SER A 685 30.08 -33.66 11.40
CA SER A 685 28.89 -32.92 11.03
C SER A 685 28.13 -33.77 10.03
N ALA A 686 27.27 -34.65 10.55
CA ALA A 686 26.22 -35.24 9.75
C ALA A 686 25.57 -34.13 8.91
N SER A 687 25.43 -34.35 7.60
CA SER A 687 24.68 -33.48 6.69
C SER A 687 23.41 -32.99 7.40
N CYS A 688 23.39 -31.72 7.81
CA CYS A 688 22.27 -31.14 8.56
C CYS A 688 21.03 -30.92 7.69
N CYS A 689 21.19 -31.04 6.36
CA CYS A 689 20.14 -30.86 5.37
C CYS A 689 19.25 -32.10 5.27
N ARG A 690 17.93 -31.92 5.41
CA ARG A 690 16.97 -33.01 5.22
C ARG A 690 16.85 -33.34 3.71
N PRO A 691 16.70 -34.62 3.31
CA PRO A 691 16.56 -34.99 1.90
C PRO A 691 15.42 -34.25 1.17
N ARG A 692 14.35 -33.88 1.88
CA ARG A 692 13.24 -33.10 1.32
C ARG A 692 13.60 -31.66 1.00
N GLU A 693 14.43 -31.01 1.82
CA GLU A 693 14.92 -29.65 1.60
C GLU A 693 15.90 -29.61 0.41
N ALA A 694 16.78 -30.60 0.33
CA ALA A 694 17.66 -30.79 -0.83
C ALA A 694 16.85 -30.99 -2.13
N LYS A 695 15.79 -31.80 -2.08
CA LYS A 695 14.86 -31.98 -3.21
C LYS A 695 14.13 -30.67 -3.56
N ALA A 696 13.74 -29.89 -2.56
CA ALA A 696 13.11 -28.58 -2.75
C ALA A 696 14.05 -27.60 -3.48
N LEU A 697 15.32 -27.52 -3.09
CA LEU A 697 16.32 -26.70 -3.78
C LEU A 697 16.51 -27.12 -5.25
N CYS A 698 16.60 -28.42 -5.53
CA CYS A 698 16.67 -28.92 -6.91
C CYS A 698 15.45 -28.54 -7.74
N SER A 699 14.24 -28.66 -7.17
CA SER A 699 12.98 -28.27 -7.81
C SER A 699 12.90 -26.77 -8.09
N LEU A 700 13.35 -25.93 -7.15
CA LEU A 700 13.36 -24.48 -7.33
C LEU A 700 14.35 -24.05 -8.41
N CYS A 701 15.53 -24.68 -8.47
CA CYS A 701 16.50 -24.44 -9.54
C CYS A 701 15.96 -24.88 -10.91
N SER A 702 15.21 -25.99 -10.97
CA SER A 702 14.67 -26.47 -12.24
C SER A 702 13.60 -25.57 -12.84
N ARG A 703 12.77 -24.95 -11.99
CA ARG A 703 11.83 -23.91 -12.43
C ARG A 703 12.55 -22.72 -13.06
N TYR A 704 13.69 -22.31 -12.50
CA TYR A 704 14.50 -21.23 -13.06
C TYR A 704 15.07 -21.62 -14.43
N VAL A 705 15.68 -22.81 -14.54
CA VAL A 705 16.18 -23.38 -15.79
C VAL A 705 15.09 -23.42 -16.87
N ALA A 706 13.94 -24.03 -16.57
CA ALA A 706 12.85 -24.21 -17.52
C ALA A 706 12.30 -22.89 -18.08
N ARG A 707 12.37 -21.80 -17.31
CA ARG A 707 11.97 -20.47 -17.78
C ARG A 707 12.98 -19.85 -18.73
N GLU A 708 14.27 -19.93 -18.38
CA GLU A 708 15.35 -19.29 -19.12
C GLU A 708 15.74 -20.06 -20.41
N GLU A 709 15.59 -21.38 -20.43
CA GLU A 709 15.84 -22.23 -21.62
C GLU A 709 14.81 -22.10 -22.75
N THR A 710 13.82 -21.21 -22.61
CA THR A 710 13.03 -20.75 -23.76
C THR A 710 13.87 -19.90 -24.74
N GLY A 711 15.13 -19.57 -24.39
CA GLY A 711 16.18 -19.12 -25.30
C GLY A 711 17.31 -20.15 -25.45
N ILE A 712 17.88 -20.27 -26.66
CA ILE A 712 18.80 -21.32 -27.15
C ILE A 712 20.15 -21.44 -26.36
N LEU A 713 20.38 -20.62 -25.34
CA LEU A 713 21.60 -20.64 -24.53
C LEU A 713 21.23 -20.61 -23.05
N ALA A 714 21.74 -21.57 -22.27
CA ALA A 714 21.62 -21.55 -20.82
C ALA A 714 22.08 -20.18 -20.26
N PRO A 715 21.32 -19.55 -19.35
CA PRO A 715 21.55 -18.18 -18.91
C PRO A 715 22.92 -18.05 -18.23
N THR A 716 23.62 -16.93 -18.49
CA THR A 716 24.93 -16.56 -17.89
C THR A 716 24.97 -16.74 -16.37
N ASN A 717 23.84 -16.56 -15.69
CA ASN A 717 23.70 -16.68 -14.24
C ASN A 717 23.81 -18.12 -13.70
N LEU A 718 23.62 -19.16 -14.52
CA LEU A 718 23.74 -20.56 -14.11
C LEU A 718 25.13 -21.16 -14.36
N HIS A 719 25.96 -20.52 -15.20
CA HIS A 719 27.32 -20.96 -15.53
C HIS A 719 28.29 -20.65 -14.41
N SER A 720 28.14 -21.33 -13.27
CA SER A 720 29.08 -21.25 -12.16
C SER A 720 29.30 -22.62 -11.57
N ILE A 721 30.57 -23.00 -11.41
CA ILE A 721 30.98 -24.22 -10.68
C ILE A 721 30.32 -24.27 -9.29
N PHE A 722 30.15 -23.11 -8.65
CA PHE A 722 29.46 -23.02 -7.36
C PHE A 722 28.03 -23.57 -7.43
N THR A 723 27.26 -23.18 -8.45
CA THR A 723 25.88 -23.68 -8.64
C THR A 723 25.89 -25.19 -8.88
N ALA A 724 26.82 -25.70 -9.71
CA ALA A 724 26.97 -27.12 -9.96
C ALA A 724 27.31 -27.90 -8.68
N ARG A 725 28.20 -27.35 -7.84
CA ARG A 725 28.54 -27.92 -6.54
C ARG A 725 27.34 -27.96 -5.60
N CYS A 726 26.57 -26.87 -5.48
CA CYS A 726 25.35 -26.85 -4.66
C CYS A 726 24.34 -27.91 -5.09
N ILE A 727 24.13 -28.10 -6.40
CA ILE A 727 23.24 -29.15 -6.92
C ILE A 727 23.80 -30.54 -6.63
N ALA A 728 25.10 -30.75 -6.79
CA ALA A 728 25.74 -32.03 -6.50
C ALA A 728 25.63 -32.41 -5.01
N GLU A 729 25.79 -31.45 -4.10
CA GLU A 729 25.56 -31.59 -2.66
C GLU A 729 24.09 -31.90 -2.33
N CYS A 730 23.13 -31.24 -3.02
CA CYS A 730 21.72 -31.57 -2.89
C CYS A 730 21.42 -33.02 -3.34
N LEU A 731 22.00 -33.45 -4.47
CA LEU A 731 21.84 -34.82 -4.98
C LEU A 731 22.48 -35.85 -4.06
N ALA A 732 23.64 -35.52 -3.47
CA ALA A 732 24.31 -36.34 -2.46
C ALA A 732 23.41 -36.55 -1.23
N ALA A 733 22.75 -35.49 -0.75
CA ALA A 733 21.81 -35.57 0.36
C ALA A 733 20.53 -36.36 0.01
N VAL A 734 19.98 -36.19 -1.19
CA VAL A 734 18.78 -36.92 -1.66
C VAL A 734 19.07 -38.42 -1.83
N LEU A 735 20.23 -38.77 -2.38
CA LEU A 735 20.63 -40.15 -2.67
C LEU A 735 21.40 -40.80 -1.51
N SER A 736 21.62 -40.08 -0.41
CA SER A 736 22.41 -40.52 0.74
C SER A 736 23.83 -41.00 0.36
N ASN A 737 24.46 -40.33 -0.60
CA ASN A 737 25.81 -40.63 -1.08
C ASN A 737 26.75 -39.42 -0.91
N PRO A 738 27.55 -39.36 0.17
CA PRO A 738 28.38 -38.19 0.48
C PRO A 738 29.59 -38.02 -0.46
N THR A 739 29.98 -39.05 -1.22
CA THR A 739 31.10 -38.96 -2.18
C THR A 739 30.71 -38.44 -3.55
N LEU A 740 29.40 -38.31 -3.79
CA LEU A 740 28.82 -37.90 -5.06
C LEU A 740 29.21 -36.48 -5.53
N PRO A 741 29.36 -35.45 -4.66
CA PRO A 741 29.66 -34.11 -5.13
C PRO A 741 31.01 -34.01 -5.85
N ASP A 742 32.05 -34.63 -5.28
CA ASP A 742 33.41 -34.61 -5.86
C ASP A 742 33.51 -35.41 -7.16
N THR A 743 32.74 -36.49 -7.30
CA THR A 743 32.73 -37.29 -8.54
C THR A 743 32.03 -36.55 -9.67
N LEU A 744 30.90 -35.89 -9.37
CA LEU A 744 30.15 -35.07 -10.32
C LEU A 744 30.94 -33.83 -10.77
N LEU A 745 31.72 -33.19 -9.89
CA LEU A 745 32.50 -32.01 -10.26
C LEU A 745 33.76 -32.35 -11.09
N ARG A 746 34.28 -33.57 -11.01
CA ARG A 746 35.49 -34.00 -11.75
C ARG A 746 35.21 -34.48 -13.17
N SER A 747 34.00 -34.97 -13.45
CA SER A 747 33.66 -35.55 -14.76
C SER A 747 32.22 -35.26 -15.16
N ALA A 748 32.05 -34.75 -16.39
CA ALA A 748 30.73 -34.57 -16.99
C ALA A 748 30.00 -35.90 -17.23
N ASP A 749 30.72 -36.98 -17.50
CA ASP A 749 30.13 -38.31 -17.76
C ASP A 749 29.45 -38.90 -16.50
N ALA A 750 29.91 -38.50 -15.31
CA ALA A 750 29.29 -38.88 -14.04
C ALA A 750 27.86 -38.33 -13.90
N TRP A 751 27.57 -37.16 -14.50
CA TRP A 751 26.21 -36.62 -14.56
C TRP A 751 25.31 -37.44 -15.49
N ASP A 752 25.83 -37.92 -16.63
CA ASP A 752 25.06 -38.72 -17.58
C ASP A 752 24.60 -40.06 -16.98
N GLY A 753 25.48 -40.72 -16.23
CA GLY A 753 25.14 -41.93 -15.48
C GLY A 753 24.05 -41.70 -14.43
N LEU A 754 24.02 -40.51 -13.82
CA LEU A 754 23.03 -40.14 -12.81
C LEU A 754 21.68 -39.74 -13.42
N CYS A 755 21.68 -39.01 -14.53
CA CYS A 755 20.48 -38.47 -15.20
C CYS A 755 19.41 -39.53 -15.51
N ALA A 756 19.82 -40.76 -15.83
CA ALA A 756 18.89 -41.87 -16.09
C ALA A 756 18.04 -42.26 -14.86
N SER A 757 18.54 -42.00 -13.65
CA SER A 757 17.90 -42.39 -12.38
C SER A 757 17.11 -41.26 -11.70
N LEU A 758 17.21 -40.03 -12.21
CA LEU A 758 16.60 -38.85 -11.58
C LEU A 758 15.16 -38.60 -12.05
N PRO A 759 14.31 -37.94 -11.24
CA PRO A 759 13.01 -37.45 -11.68
C PRO A 759 13.14 -36.42 -12.82
N GLU A 760 12.17 -36.39 -13.73
CA GLU A 760 12.18 -35.51 -14.91
C GLU A 760 12.41 -34.02 -14.56
N SER A 761 11.82 -33.57 -13.45
CA SER A 761 12.00 -32.19 -12.96
C SER A 761 13.43 -31.86 -12.53
N VAL A 762 14.28 -32.84 -12.24
CA VAL A 762 15.68 -32.65 -11.81
C VAL A 762 16.66 -32.94 -12.95
N LYS A 763 16.27 -33.76 -13.95
CA LYS A 763 17.08 -34.07 -15.14
C LYS A 763 17.48 -32.83 -15.94
N MET A 764 16.56 -31.88 -16.09
CA MET A 764 16.82 -30.59 -16.76
C MET A 764 18.01 -29.88 -16.11
N VAL A 765 17.97 -29.71 -14.79
CA VAL A 765 19.05 -29.06 -14.02
C VAL A 765 20.34 -29.85 -14.11
N ALA A 766 20.29 -31.17 -13.95
CA ALA A 766 21.45 -32.04 -14.04
C ALA A 766 22.13 -31.93 -15.42
N THR A 767 21.34 -31.83 -16.49
CA THR A 767 21.84 -31.62 -17.86
C THR A 767 22.51 -30.25 -18.01
N CYS A 768 21.96 -29.19 -17.44
CA CYS A 768 22.61 -27.88 -17.43
C CYS A 768 23.93 -27.93 -16.64
N MET A 769 23.94 -28.54 -15.45
CA MET A 769 25.14 -28.62 -14.61
C MET A 769 26.24 -29.45 -15.28
N ARG A 770 25.87 -30.51 -16.02
CA ARG A 770 26.80 -31.25 -16.88
C ARG A 770 27.50 -30.33 -17.87
N GLU A 771 26.78 -29.47 -18.58
CA GLU A 771 27.38 -28.53 -19.54
C GLU A 771 28.28 -27.49 -18.86
N VAL A 772 27.93 -27.04 -17.64
CA VAL A 772 28.79 -26.16 -16.85
C VAL A 772 30.10 -26.84 -16.50
N VAL A 773 30.04 -28.06 -15.95
CA VAL A 773 31.23 -28.86 -15.61
C VAL A 773 32.05 -29.16 -16.87
N ARG A 774 31.42 -29.48 -18.00
CA ARG A 774 32.12 -29.74 -19.27
C ARG A 774 32.92 -28.53 -19.76
N ARG A 775 32.40 -27.31 -19.58
CA ARG A 775 33.08 -26.06 -19.97
C ARG A 775 34.23 -25.73 -19.02
N GLU A 776 34.02 -25.89 -17.73
CA GLU A 776 34.98 -25.51 -16.68
C GLU A 776 36.10 -26.54 -16.49
N VAL A 777 35.81 -27.83 -16.71
CA VAL A 777 36.80 -28.93 -16.66
C VAL A 777 37.48 -29.13 -18.03
N SER A 778 37.12 -28.34 -19.05
CA SER A 778 37.81 -28.41 -20.35
C SER A 778 39.30 -28.04 -20.18
N PRO A 779 40.24 -28.96 -20.47
CA PRO A 779 41.64 -28.77 -20.18
C PRO A 779 42.30 -28.00 -21.32
N SER A 780 42.23 -26.68 -21.30
CA SER A 780 43.09 -25.83 -22.14
C SER A 780 43.08 -24.39 -21.64
N GLU A 781 44.21 -23.95 -21.07
CA GLU A 781 44.64 -22.55 -20.89
C GLU A 781 44.40 -21.82 -19.54
N VAL A 782 43.93 -22.46 -18.47
CA VAL A 782 43.93 -21.81 -17.13
C VAL A 782 45.04 -22.38 -16.24
N LEU A 783 46.17 -21.66 -16.16
CA LEU A 783 47.20 -21.89 -15.15
C LEU A 783 46.76 -21.23 -13.84
N SER A 784 46.37 -22.02 -12.84
CA SER A 784 46.15 -21.53 -11.47
C SER A 784 47.49 -21.50 -10.72
N PHE A 785 47.89 -20.32 -10.25
CA PHE A 785 49.06 -20.10 -9.39
C PHE A 785 48.65 -20.00 -7.93
#